data_AF-A0A816LTL5-F1
#
_entry.id   AF-A0A816LTL5-F1
#
_cell.length_a   1.000
_cell.length_b   1.000
_cell.length_c   1.000
_cell.angle_alpha   90.00
_cell.angle_beta   90.00
_cell.angle_gamma   90.00
#
_symmetry.space_group_name_H-M   'P 1'
#
loop_
_entity.id
_entity.type
_entity.pdbx_description
1 polymer ?
#
loop_
_entity_poly.entity_id
_entity_poly.type
_entity_poly.pdbx_seq_one_letter_code
_entity_poly.pdbx_strand_id
1 'polypeptide(L)'
;MPYGDGILESPADRYGKTTLCMRNAKRLFKCAAYVVYFVGVLVFAVASKGSFLLMTQSLGNRLQEKQYASRWSLMLVATICVPYVFLFLEALAKSLFRNRHGPVFTDLITIFVLESIHTFGVCLLVFRVLPSCDVIRGLLLMNAVCTIPAFCKLTLSKSNSKPMLRFLTLFVDLAAFAAQCSVYFIVTSTQFTAFLTKPSGATTTPATAIGDSLASDSLDAMKAAADTIEQVQLRFGWEAPVALFCVSIVWWENYVDRDIKLGKLNIPLGTYKRHLQSIRSKANIGASIWKIALTVAFSYLLLPRDHFENVFVSFNSNRVGNVLTDTSLHAGSELNNYDAGPLSNQFDMNGNDLPVRHKRQMPLFPGGGGGVSDDNNTIMGKIGGNEQMTLFSNNDDDPSVAAADPFDIPPDREKTIEDYWHSLGPFVPMIIHFFSTGLCYYFSKSACKMQMQRVAFAVPLTLATPVTLAIMIGLCQWKTDQIVLIREIMYWECSENLSSTRITWHIVVGLSLWYLSQLWITSHVWFPENKRLATTETLFVLPQYDSSLIEQSLLLNRRRNEPEHQKNIFEDHLKGLGMAPYSEDEKLDNNTKIYLCGTLWHETISEMILILKSIMRMDIDQSARRQARDEFQVIDPDYYDMEAHVFFDDAFYHDENQQRTLNIFVNDFFEAINKAAGIVHDVEGMKLAPPQKTATPYGGRLSWRLPGGNLLVVHLKDKLKVSKKKRWSMVMYMYYLLGYRILGQCEERMKSLTKVIEDSPDKRNYRRHFDQNEDLHVYYKDILGPRLLLEAENTFILSVDGDVDFGPDSVRMLTDRMKKDKKVGAVSSRIHPIGSGPLIWYQKMEYAMCYWLQKTTEHSLGCVLCAPGCFALYRASALMDDNVMKVFAARCESPEDYLLRDLGEDRFLSKLLIEQGYRIEYCAAADAYTHAPETFTDFFNQRRRWIPSTLGITVSILK
;
A
#
# COMPACT_ATOMS: atom_id res chain seq x y z
N MET A 1 -33.20 2.51 -50.25
CA MET A 1 -31.82 2.74 -50.74
C MET A 1 -31.05 1.42 -50.62
N PRO A 2 -30.21 1.08 -51.61
CA PRO A 2 -29.81 -0.30 -51.90
C PRO A 2 -28.72 -0.84 -50.97
N TYR A 3 -28.69 -2.16 -50.93
CA TYR A 3 -27.68 -3.06 -50.37
C TYR A 3 -26.25 -2.58 -50.58
N GLY A 4 -25.49 -2.49 -49.48
CA GLY A 4 -24.03 -2.46 -49.49
C GLY A 4 -23.53 -3.60 -48.62
N ASP A 5 -22.74 -4.49 -49.21
CA ASP A 5 -22.09 -5.64 -48.58
C ASP A 5 -21.28 -5.21 -47.35
N GLY A 6 -21.92 -5.25 -46.18
CA GLY A 6 -21.28 -5.10 -44.89
C GLY A 6 -20.71 -6.44 -44.47
N ILE A 7 -19.53 -6.79 -44.98
CA ILE A 7 -18.68 -7.80 -44.37
C ILE A 7 -18.51 -7.39 -42.91
N LEU A 8 -19.10 -8.15 -41.98
CA LEU A 8 -18.89 -8.00 -40.55
C LEU A 8 -17.43 -8.38 -40.27
N GLU A 9 -16.54 -7.39 -40.35
CA GLU A 9 -15.13 -7.54 -39.99
C GLU A 9 -15.03 -8.17 -38.58
N SER A 10 -14.30 -9.29 -38.49
CA SER A 10 -14.13 -10.01 -37.23
C SER A 10 -13.45 -9.12 -36.17
N PRO A 11 -13.67 -9.34 -34.85
CA PRO A 11 -12.99 -8.57 -33.80
C PRO A 11 -11.46 -8.59 -33.89
N ALA A 12 -10.88 -9.61 -34.55
CA ALA A 12 -9.44 -9.71 -34.81
C ALA A 12 -8.96 -8.68 -35.85
N ASP A 13 -9.77 -8.32 -36.84
CA ASP A 13 -9.45 -7.26 -37.82
C ASP A 13 -9.51 -5.86 -37.19
N ARG A 14 -10.30 -5.69 -36.12
CA ARG A 14 -10.34 -4.47 -35.33
C ARG A 14 -9.06 -4.22 -34.52
N TYR A 15 -8.28 -5.27 -34.23
CA TYR A 15 -7.00 -5.18 -33.50
C TYR A 15 -5.76 -5.33 -34.40
N GLY A 16 -5.87 -6.04 -35.53
CA GLY A 16 -4.78 -6.28 -36.48
C GLY A 16 -4.41 -5.05 -37.32
N LYS A 17 -5.34 -4.15 -37.60
CA LYS A 17 -5.09 -2.85 -38.26
C LYS A 17 -4.85 -1.73 -37.23
N THR A 18 -4.12 -1.98 -36.16
CA THR A 18 -3.59 -0.87 -35.33
C THR A 18 -2.51 -0.15 -36.13
N THR A 19 -2.91 0.94 -36.78
CA THR A 19 -2.05 1.86 -37.55
C THR A 19 -0.69 2.06 -36.86
N LEU A 20 0.37 2.14 -37.66
CA LEU A 20 1.72 2.52 -37.22
C LEU A 20 1.68 3.74 -36.26
N CYS A 21 0.73 4.65 -36.48
CA CYS A 21 0.38 5.76 -35.60
C CYS A 21 0.05 5.36 -34.15
N MET A 22 -0.85 4.40 -33.88
CA MET A 22 -1.16 3.95 -32.50
C MET A 22 0.03 3.24 -31.85
N ARG A 23 0.81 2.47 -32.63
CA ARG A 23 2.04 1.83 -32.13
C ARG A 23 3.09 2.87 -31.75
N ASN A 24 3.25 3.90 -32.58
CA ASN A 24 4.13 5.03 -32.32
C ASN A 24 3.62 5.89 -31.16
N ALA A 25 2.32 6.15 -31.07
CA ALA A 25 1.68 6.86 -29.96
C ALA A 25 1.85 6.10 -28.63
N LYS A 26 1.71 4.77 -28.62
CA LYS A 26 1.99 3.93 -27.45
C LYS A 26 3.46 3.98 -27.03
N ARG A 27 4.38 3.98 -28.00
CA ARG A 27 5.83 4.14 -27.73
C ARG A 27 6.13 5.54 -27.19
N LEU A 28 5.56 6.58 -27.80
CA LEU A 28 5.67 7.97 -27.36
C LEU A 28 5.13 8.15 -25.96
N PHE A 29 3.94 7.63 -25.66
CA PHE A 29 3.33 7.68 -24.33
C PHE A 29 4.19 6.96 -23.29
N LYS A 30 4.76 5.79 -23.63
CA LYS A 30 5.72 5.11 -22.75
C LYS A 30 6.96 5.97 -22.49
N CYS A 31 7.58 6.52 -23.54
CA CYS A 31 8.74 7.40 -23.41
C CYS A 31 8.42 8.63 -22.56
N ALA A 32 7.29 9.29 -22.81
CA ALA A 32 6.81 10.43 -22.04
C ALA A 32 6.59 10.05 -20.56
N ALA A 33 5.98 8.89 -20.28
CA ALA A 33 5.83 8.41 -18.90
C ALA A 33 7.19 8.18 -18.23
N TYR A 34 8.16 7.55 -18.90
CA TYR A 34 9.51 7.38 -18.34
C TYR A 34 10.17 8.73 -17.99
N VAL A 35 10.04 9.73 -18.86
CA VAL A 35 10.59 11.07 -18.63
C VAL A 35 9.89 11.78 -17.47
N VAL A 36 8.55 11.78 -17.45
CA VAL A 36 7.76 12.43 -16.38
C VAL A 36 8.08 11.83 -15.03
N TYR A 37 8.13 10.50 -14.92
CA TYR A 37 8.47 9.85 -13.65
C TYR A 37 9.94 10.08 -13.25
N PHE A 38 10.88 10.05 -14.20
CA PHE A 38 12.28 10.36 -13.93
C PHE A 38 12.46 11.77 -13.38
N VAL A 39 11.94 12.78 -14.09
CA VAL A 39 12.05 14.19 -13.71
C VAL A 39 11.31 14.44 -12.40
N GLY A 40 10.10 13.89 -12.25
CA GLY A 40 9.32 14.02 -11.02
C GLY A 40 10.09 13.52 -9.79
N VAL A 41 10.62 12.29 -9.82
CA VAL A 41 11.37 11.74 -8.67
C VAL A 41 12.63 12.56 -8.39
N LEU A 42 13.39 12.94 -9.42
CA LEU A 42 14.63 13.71 -9.24
C LEU A 42 14.37 15.11 -8.65
N VAL A 43 13.44 15.87 -9.23
CA VAL A 43 13.12 17.23 -8.79
C VAL A 43 12.60 17.23 -7.37
N PHE A 44 11.67 16.34 -7.03
CA PHE A 44 11.12 16.28 -5.68
C PHE A 44 12.12 15.77 -4.64
N ALA A 45 13.03 14.85 -4.99
CA ALA A 45 14.10 14.43 -4.09
C ALA A 45 15.08 15.58 -3.79
N VAL A 46 15.52 16.32 -4.82
CA VAL A 46 16.42 17.47 -4.67
C VAL A 46 15.75 18.60 -3.89
N ALA A 47 14.50 18.93 -4.21
CA ALA A 47 13.74 19.96 -3.52
C ALA A 47 13.54 19.63 -2.03
N SER A 48 13.26 18.36 -1.70
CA SER A 48 13.12 17.89 -0.32
C SER A 48 14.43 18.04 0.48
N LYS A 49 15.57 17.67 -0.10
CA LYS A 49 16.88 17.82 0.55
C LYS A 49 17.28 19.27 0.73
N GLY A 50 17.11 20.09 -0.30
CA GLY A 50 17.44 21.51 -0.26
C GLY A 50 16.63 22.22 0.82
N SER A 51 15.31 22.05 0.83
CA SER A 51 14.45 22.68 1.83
C SER A 51 14.72 22.19 3.26
N PHE A 52 15.01 20.89 3.44
CA PHE A 52 15.35 20.33 4.74
C PHE A 52 16.65 20.88 5.32
N LEU A 53 17.73 20.86 4.53
CA LEU A 53 19.02 21.36 4.96
C LEU A 53 18.93 22.83 5.31
N LEU A 54 18.23 23.63 4.52
CA LEU A 54 18.01 25.04 4.80
C LEU A 54 17.29 25.28 6.15
N MET A 55 16.25 24.50 6.46
CA MET A 55 15.59 24.58 7.77
C MET A 55 16.54 24.25 8.92
N THR A 56 17.40 23.23 8.76
CA THR A 56 18.39 22.87 9.80
C THR A 56 19.48 23.94 9.97
N GLN A 57 19.94 24.57 8.90
CA GLN A 57 20.93 25.66 8.98
C GLN A 57 20.38 26.92 9.64
N SER A 58 19.14 27.30 9.30
CA SER A 58 18.46 28.43 9.95
C SER A 58 18.30 28.23 11.45
N LEU A 59 18.13 26.98 11.92
CA LEU A 59 18.13 26.67 13.35
C LEU A 59 19.51 26.86 14.01
N GLY A 60 20.60 26.67 13.26
CA GLY A 60 21.98 26.77 13.74
C GLY A 60 22.54 28.19 13.77
N ASN A 61 21.85 29.16 13.17
CA ASN A 61 22.30 30.54 13.08
C ASN A 61 22.33 31.25 14.44
N ARG A 62 23.50 31.77 14.83
CA ARG A 62 23.71 32.46 16.11
C ARG A 62 23.28 33.94 16.11
N LEU A 63 23.12 34.54 14.93
CA LEU A 63 22.72 35.95 14.76
C LEU A 63 21.20 36.14 14.67
N GLN A 64 20.43 35.05 14.75
CA GLN A 64 19.00 35.06 14.56
C GLN A 64 18.25 35.43 15.85
N GLU A 65 17.24 36.29 15.76
CA GLU A 65 16.44 36.66 16.93
C GLU A 65 15.73 35.44 17.53
N LYS A 66 15.62 35.38 18.86
CA LYS A 66 15.04 34.26 19.62
C LYS A 66 13.65 33.84 19.13
N GLN A 67 12.86 34.77 18.60
CA GLN A 67 11.50 34.51 18.08
C GLN A 67 11.48 33.66 16.81
N TYR A 68 12.53 33.68 15.99
CA TYR A 68 12.58 32.86 14.77
C TYR A 68 13.10 31.45 15.05
N ALA A 69 14.00 31.28 16.03
CA ALA A 69 14.54 29.97 16.42
C ALA A 69 13.44 29.00 16.93
N SER A 70 12.44 29.52 17.65
CA SER A 70 11.27 28.75 18.09
C SER A 70 10.33 28.31 16.96
N ARG A 71 10.28 29.08 15.86
CA ARG A 71 9.49 28.73 14.68
C ARG A 71 10.15 27.60 13.89
N TRP A 72 11.46 27.68 13.67
CA TRP A 72 12.21 26.64 12.96
C TRP A 72 12.21 25.29 13.68
N SER A 73 12.32 25.29 15.02
CA SER A 73 12.21 24.06 15.80
C SER A 73 10.85 23.38 15.64
N LEU A 74 9.76 24.14 15.71
CA LEU A 74 8.40 23.60 15.53
C LEU A 74 8.19 23.05 14.10
N MET A 75 8.69 23.76 13.08
CA MET A 75 8.60 23.31 11.69
C MET A 75 9.38 22.01 11.45
N LEU A 76 10.55 21.84 12.06
CA LEU A 76 11.33 20.60 11.99
C LEU A 76 10.63 19.44 12.72
N VAL A 77 10.03 19.70 13.89
CA VAL A 77 9.19 18.71 14.59
C VAL A 77 8.01 18.29 13.72
N ALA A 78 7.30 19.24 13.11
CA ALA A 78 6.19 18.96 12.20
C ALA A 78 6.64 18.13 11.00
N THR A 79 7.79 18.47 10.42
CA THR A 79 8.39 17.75 9.28
C THR A 79 8.65 16.27 9.58
N ILE A 80 9.11 15.95 10.79
CA ILE A 80 9.34 14.57 11.24
C ILE A 80 8.02 13.86 11.57
N CYS A 81 7.07 14.56 12.22
CA CYS A 81 5.83 13.96 12.72
C CYS A 81 4.78 13.65 11.65
N VAL A 82 4.67 14.49 10.61
CA VAL A 82 3.58 14.38 9.62
C VAL A 82 3.55 13.03 8.89
N PRO A 83 4.67 12.45 8.41
CA PRO A 83 4.66 11.09 7.84
C PRO A 83 4.15 10.02 8.80
N TYR A 84 4.40 10.15 10.12
CA TYR A 84 3.89 9.22 11.13
C TYR A 84 2.36 9.32 11.28
N VAL A 85 1.78 10.51 11.13
CA VAL A 85 0.33 10.70 11.13
C VAL A 85 -0.32 9.99 9.94
N PHE A 86 0.24 10.12 8.73
CA PHE A 86 -0.27 9.37 7.57
C PHE A 86 -0.13 7.87 7.73
N LEU A 87 0.98 7.40 8.33
CA LEU A 87 1.16 5.98 8.64
C LEU A 87 0.09 5.48 9.63
N PHE A 88 -0.21 6.25 10.67
CA PHE A 88 -1.25 5.92 11.64
C PHE A 88 -2.61 5.73 10.94
N LEU A 89 -2.99 6.67 10.08
CA LEU A 89 -4.26 6.60 9.34
C LEU A 89 -4.31 5.39 8.39
N GLU A 90 -3.22 5.10 7.65
CA GLU A 90 -3.14 3.93 6.77
C GLU A 90 -3.20 2.61 7.57
N ALA A 91 -2.50 2.54 8.70
CA ALA A 91 -2.46 1.37 9.57
C ALA A 91 -3.83 1.11 10.25
N LEU A 92 -4.49 2.16 10.72
CA LEU A 92 -5.82 2.09 11.31
C LEU A 92 -6.85 1.58 10.30
N ALA A 93 -6.88 2.17 9.10
CA ALA A 93 -7.76 1.71 8.03
C ALA A 93 -7.53 0.23 7.69
N LYS A 94 -6.27 -0.20 7.52
CA LYS A 94 -5.95 -1.61 7.26
C LYS A 94 -6.33 -2.53 8.41
N SER A 95 -6.20 -2.08 9.67
CA SER A 95 -6.55 -2.91 10.83
C SER A 95 -8.06 -3.12 10.97
N LEU A 96 -8.87 -2.14 10.57
CA LEU A 96 -10.34 -2.23 10.63
C LEU A 96 -10.90 -3.22 9.60
N PHE A 97 -10.32 -3.29 8.39
CA PHE A 97 -10.86 -4.09 7.28
C PHE A 97 -10.12 -5.41 7.00
N ARG A 98 -8.98 -5.67 7.66
CA ARG A 98 -8.15 -6.86 7.40
C ARG A 98 -8.08 -7.77 8.63
N ASN A 99 -8.65 -8.98 8.51
CA ASN A 99 -8.62 -9.98 9.57
C ASN A 99 -7.23 -10.67 9.64
N ARG A 100 -6.30 -10.11 10.44
CA ARG A 100 -4.99 -10.71 10.75
C ARG A 100 -4.80 -10.85 12.26
N HIS A 101 -4.04 -11.84 12.69
CA HIS A 101 -3.64 -11.98 14.10
C HIS A 101 -2.92 -10.72 14.61
N GLY A 102 -3.24 -10.30 15.83
CA GLY A 102 -2.64 -9.14 16.48
C GLY A 102 -1.23 -9.42 17.01
N PRO A 103 -0.42 -8.38 17.24
CA PRO A 103 0.90 -8.52 17.86
C PRO A 103 0.76 -8.97 19.32
N VAL A 104 1.69 -9.80 19.79
CA VAL A 104 1.80 -10.14 21.22
C VAL A 104 2.49 -8.98 21.96
N PHE A 105 2.29 -8.88 23.27
CA PHE A 105 2.89 -7.83 24.10
C PHE A 105 4.44 -7.75 23.96
N THR A 106 5.11 -8.89 23.83
CA THR A 106 6.57 -8.97 23.60
C THR A 106 6.99 -8.37 22.25
N ASP A 107 6.17 -8.54 21.21
CA ASP A 107 6.43 -7.98 19.89
C ASP A 107 6.30 -6.45 19.93
N LEU A 108 5.32 -5.93 20.67
CA LEU A 108 5.13 -4.49 20.84
C LEU A 108 6.31 -3.83 21.57
N ILE A 109 6.80 -4.45 22.65
CA ILE A 109 7.99 -3.94 23.36
C ILE A 109 9.20 -3.86 22.43
N THR A 110 9.45 -4.93 21.67
CA THR A 110 10.62 -5.00 20.79
C THR A 110 10.55 -3.92 19.70
N ILE A 111 9.36 -3.72 19.11
CA ILE A 111 9.13 -2.66 18.12
C ILE A 111 9.32 -1.29 18.77
N PHE A 112 8.76 -1.04 19.95
CA PHE A 112 8.90 0.25 20.63
C PHE A 112 10.36 0.57 20.97
N VAL A 113 11.15 -0.40 21.41
CA VAL A 113 12.58 -0.21 21.67
C VAL A 113 13.33 0.18 20.39
N LEU A 114 13.13 -0.56 19.30
CA LEU A 114 13.78 -0.27 18.01
C LEU A 114 13.39 1.11 17.46
N GLU A 115 12.10 1.44 17.53
CA GLU A 115 11.59 2.75 17.10
C GLU A 115 12.07 3.89 18.01
N SER A 116 12.33 3.62 19.29
CA SER A 116 12.90 4.60 20.22
C SER A 116 14.35 4.95 19.85
N ILE A 117 15.16 3.93 19.59
CA ILE A 117 16.56 4.10 19.16
C ILE A 117 16.61 4.90 17.86
N HIS A 118 15.79 4.52 16.88
CA HIS A 118 15.73 5.24 15.61
C HIS A 118 15.28 6.70 15.79
N THR A 119 14.20 6.94 16.53
CA THR A 119 13.65 8.30 16.72
C THR A 119 14.63 9.19 17.47
N PHE A 120 15.34 8.66 18.46
CA PHE A 120 16.44 9.36 19.13
C PHE A 120 17.55 9.74 18.16
N GLY A 121 17.99 8.81 17.29
CA GLY A 121 19.00 9.06 16.28
C GLY A 121 18.61 10.18 15.30
N VAL A 122 17.35 10.15 14.81
CA VAL A 122 16.83 11.20 13.91
C VAL A 122 16.78 12.54 14.63
N CYS A 123 16.27 12.60 15.87
CA CYS A 123 16.21 13.86 16.62
C CYS A 123 17.60 14.43 16.90
N LEU A 124 18.58 13.58 17.24
CA LEU A 124 19.97 13.99 17.46
C LEU A 124 20.61 14.51 16.16
N LEU A 125 20.37 13.83 15.04
CA LEU A 125 20.84 14.26 13.72
C LEU A 125 20.28 15.63 13.34
N VAL A 126 18.97 15.84 13.52
CA VAL A 126 18.25 17.02 13.03
C VAL A 126 18.40 18.24 13.93
N PHE A 127 18.41 18.07 15.25
CA PHE A 127 18.44 19.21 16.19
C PHE A 127 19.84 19.60 16.66
N ARG A 128 20.84 18.71 16.55
CA ARG A 128 22.20 18.97 17.04
C ARG A 128 23.27 18.88 15.95
N VAL A 129 23.26 17.81 15.18
CA VAL A 129 24.34 17.55 14.22
C VAL A 129 24.23 18.45 12.98
N LEU A 130 23.10 18.39 12.25
CA LEU A 130 22.91 19.14 11.01
C LEU A 130 22.94 20.67 11.17
N PRO A 131 22.31 21.28 12.20
CA PRO A 131 22.36 22.72 12.40
C PRO A 131 23.77 23.25 12.67
N SER A 132 24.66 22.37 13.12
CA SER A 132 26.02 22.73 13.49
C SER A 132 27.02 22.44 12.35
N CYS A 133 26.59 21.81 11.25
CA CYS A 133 27.42 21.52 10.07
C CYS A 133 27.08 22.46 8.92
N ASP A 134 28.05 22.87 8.11
CA ASP A 134 27.74 23.56 6.84
C ASP A 134 26.92 22.66 5.90
N VAL A 135 26.13 23.27 5.01
CA VAL A 135 25.24 22.55 4.08
C VAL A 135 25.95 21.44 3.30
N ILE A 136 27.16 21.70 2.80
CA ILE A 136 27.93 20.72 2.02
C ILE A 136 28.35 19.53 2.90
N ARG A 137 28.86 19.80 4.11
CA ARG A 137 29.30 18.77 5.06
C ARG A 137 28.09 17.97 5.58
N GLY A 138 26.99 18.64 5.89
CA GLY A 138 25.72 18.01 6.26
C GLY A 138 25.16 17.10 5.17
N LEU A 139 25.15 17.55 3.91
CA LEU A 139 24.70 16.75 2.77
C LEU A 139 25.55 15.49 2.56
N LEU A 140 26.87 15.59 2.73
CA LEU A 140 27.77 14.44 2.65
C LEU A 140 27.52 13.46 3.81
N LEU A 141 27.37 13.97 5.03
CA LEU A 141 27.13 13.19 6.24
C LEU A 141 25.83 12.36 6.18
N MET A 142 24.79 12.87 5.53
CA MET A 142 23.54 12.13 5.30
C MET A 142 23.72 10.83 4.51
N ASN A 143 24.82 10.68 3.73
CA ASN A 143 25.13 9.43 3.01
C ASN A 143 25.90 8.40 3.87
N ALA A 144 26.31 8.78 5.10
CA ALA A 144 27.04 7.91 6.04
C ALA A 144 26.10 7.17 7.03
N VAL A 145 24.82 7.06 6.69
CA VAL A 145 23.76 6.47 7.53
C VAL A 145 23.62 4.95 7.30
N CYS A 146 24.44 4.32 6.45
CA CYS A 146 24.24 2.93 6.00
C CYS A 146 25.00 1.87 6.82
N THR A 147 25.51 2.19 8.02
CA THR A 147 26.38 1.30 8.81
C THR A 147 25.74 -0.05 9.17
N ILE A 148 24.56 -0.07 9.82
CA ILE A 148 23.89 -1.33 10.19
C ILE A 148 23.48 -2.16 8.95
N PRO A 149 22.88 -1.57 7.90
CA PRO A 149 22.64 -2.27 6.64
C PRO A 149 23.90 -2.90 6.03
N ALA A 150 25.03 -2.19 6.02
CA ALA A 150 26.30 -2.71 5.52
C ALA A 150 26.79 -3.92 6.34
N PHE A 151 26.70 -3.84 7.67
CA PHE A 151 27.05 -4.93 8.58
C PHE A 151 26.17 -6.17 8.36
N CYS A 152 24.84 -5.98 8.28
CA CYS A 152 23.90 -7.08 8.05
C CYS A 152 24.12 -7.71 6.67
N LYS A 153 24.39 -6.91 5.64
CA LYS A 153 24.71 -7.42 4.29
C LYS A 153 25.96 -8.30 4.30
N LEU A 154 27.01 -7.85 4.99
CA LEU A 154 28.28 -8.58 5.13
C LEU A 154 28.13 -9.92 5.87
N THR A 155 27.34 -9.96 6.95
CA THR A 155 27.33 -11.08 7.90
C THR A 155 26.10 -12.00 7.79
N LEU A 156 24.93 -11.46 7.46
CA LEU A 156 23.63 -12.14 7.58
C LEU A 156 22.95 -12.40 6.24
N SER A 157 23.53 -11.94 5.13
CA SER A 157 22.96 -12.14 3.81
C SER A 157 23.39 -13.45 3.14
N LYS A 158 22.53 -14.01 2.30
CA LYS A 158 22.85 -15.21 1.50
C LYS A 158 23.84 -14.87 0.38
N SER A 159 24.98 -15.55 0.37
CA SER A 159 26.01 -15.40 -0.66
C SER A 159 25.76 -16.28 -1.90
N ASN A 160 26.17 -15.80 -3.09
CA ASN A 160 26.00 -16.42 -4.42
C ASN A 160 26.44 -17.89 -4.48
N SER A 161 25.98 -18.72 -5.42
CA SER A 161 26.38 -20.15 -5.47
C SER A 161 27.85 -20.40 -5.82
N LYS A 162 28.47 -19.53 -6.64
CA LYS A 162 29.83 -19.70 -7.20
C LYS A 162 30.93 -19.17 -6.27
N PRO A 163 31.97 -19.96 -5.92
CA PRO A 163 32.97 -19.61 -4.90
C PRO A 163 33.79 -18.34 -5.20
N MET A 164 34.23 -18.14 -6.46
CA MET A 164 35.00 -16.95 -6.86
C MET A 164 34.19 -15.66 -6.69
N LEU A 165 32.91 -15.68 -7.07
CA LEU A 165 32.03 -14.53 -6.96
C LEU A 165 31.65 -14.25 -5.50
N ARG A 166 31.51 -15.28 -4.67
CA ARG A 166 31.33 -15.13 -3.21
C ARG A 166 32.48 -14.33 -2.60
N PHE A 167 33.72 -14.70 -2.91
CA PHE A 167 34.90 -14.04 -2.36
C PHE A 167 34.97 -12.56 -2.79
N LEU A 168 34.75 -12.28 -4.08
CA LEU A 168 34.73 -10.91 -4.58
C LEU A 168 33.61 -10.07 -3.93
N THR A 169 32.39 -10.60 -3.82
CA THR A 169 31.28 -9.90 -3.16
C THR A 169 31.58 -9.63 -1.69
N LEU A 170 32.17 -10.59 -0.96
CA LEU A 170 32.58 -10.42 0.43
C LEU A 170 33.62 -9.31 0.60
N PHE A 171 34.62 -9.26 -0.29
CA PHE A 171 35.64 -8.21 -0.26
C PHE A 171 35.05 -6.82 -0.47
N VAL A 172 34.16 -6.66 -1.45
CA VAL A 172 33.52 -5.37 -1.74
C VAL A 172 32.52 -4.99 -0.63
N ASP A 173 31.79 -5.95 -0.05
CA ASP A 173 30.93 -5.70 1.11
C ASP A 173 31.73 -5.27 2.35
N LEU A 174 32.91 -5.86 2.59
CA LEU A 174 33.82 -5.45 3.65
C LEU A 174 34.35 -4.03 3.42
N ALA A 175 34.77 -3.72 2.19
CA ALA A 175 35.22 -2.38 1.81
C ALA A 175 34.11 -1.33 1.99
N ALA A 176 32.88 -1.65 1.58
CA ALA A 176 31.73 -0.76 1.76
C ALA A 176 31.39 -0.55 3.24
N PHE A 177 31.46 -1.59 4.07
CA PHE A 177 31.28 -1.48 5.52
C PHE A 177 32.37 -0.60 6.16
N ALA A 178 33.65 -0.84 5.83
CA ALA A 178 34.76 -0.04 6.32
C ALA A 178 34.63 1.44 5.90
N ALA A 179 34.19 1.70 4.66
CA ALA A 179 33.96 3.04 4.15
C ALA A 179 32.82 3.76 4.89
N GLN A 180 31.74 3.07 5.28
CA GLN A 180 30.69 3.65 6.13
C GLN A 180 31.18 3.87 7.57
N CYS A 181 31.95 2.94 8.15
CA CYS A 181 32.54 3.10 9.48
C CYS A 181 33.58 4.22 9.55
N SER A 182 34.19 4.61 8.43
CA SER A 182 35.16 5.69 8.37
C SER A 182 34.62 7.00 8.93
N VAL A 183 33.30 7.24 8.86
CA VAL A 183 32.68 8.46 9.42
C VAL A 183 32.94 8.60 10.91
N TYR A 184 32.93 7.50 11.66
CA TYR A 184 33.17 7.50 13.10
C TYR A 184 34.60 7.90 13.43
N PHE A 185 35.56 7.50 12.60
CA PHE A 185 36.96 7.86 12.76
C PHE A 185 37.26 9.26 12.24
N ILE A 186 36.72 9.68 11.09
CA ILE A 186 36.98 11.00 10.48
C ILE A 186 36.35 12.11 11.33
N VAL A 187 35.10 11.93 11.78
CA VAL A 187 34.40 12.93 12.61
C VAL A 187 35.05 13.05 13.99
N THR A 188 35.55 11.95 14.58
CA THR A 188 36.26 12.00 15.87
C THR A 188 37.71 12.46 15.75
N SER A 189 38.42 12.14 14.65
CA SER A 189 39.83 12.50 14.45
C SER A 189 40.04 13.95 14.02
N THR A 190 39.09 14.57 13.31
CA THR A 190 39.14 16.02 13.03
C THR A 190 39.15 16.85 14.32
N GLN A 191 38.53 16.36 15.40
CA GLN A 191 38.66 16.91 16.76
C GLN A 191 40.06 16.67 17.37
N PHE A 192 40.63 15.49 17.15
CA PHE A 192 42.00 15.15 17.59
C PHE A 192 43.07 15.98 16.87
N THR A 193 42.82 16.38 15.62
CA THR A 193 43.74 17.21 14.83
C THR A 193 43.73 18.66 15.33
N ALA A 194 42.55 19.19 15.69
CA ALA A 194 42.43 20.51 16.34
C ALA A 194 43.10 20.56 17.73
N PHE A 195 43.17 19.43 18.43
CA PHE A 195 43.91 19.29 19.69
C PHE A 195 45.44 19.26 19.51
N LEU A 196 45.95 18.76 18.37
CA LEU A 196 47.39 18.67 18.08
C LEU A 196 47.99 19.94 17.45
N THR A 197 47.17 20.83 16.88
CA THR A 197 47.62 22.13 16.36
C THR A 197 47.59 23.21 17.44
N LYS A 198 48.43 23.10 18.47
CA LYS A 198 48.85 24.26 19.27
C LYS A 198 49.92 25.01 18.46
N PRO A 199 49.80 26.32 18.18
CA PRO A 199 50.92 27.06 17.63
C PRO A 199 51.96 27.28 18.73
N SER A 200 53.04 26.51 18.70
CA SER A 200 54.29 26.89 19.33
C SER A 200 54.93 28.01 18.52
N GLY A 201 54.81 29.25 19.00
CA GLY A 201 55.69 30.39 18.67
C GLY A 201 55.47 31.11 17.33
N ALA A 202 55.07 32.39 17.40
CA ALA A 202 55.37 33.47 16.45
C ALA A 202 54.83 34.79 17.05
N THR A 203 55.59 35.53 17.85
CA THR A 203 56.32 36.76 17.44
C THR A 203 55.68 37.53 16.27
N THR A 204 54.92 38.58 16.58
CA THR A 204 54.85 39.80 15.77
C THR A 204 54.69 41.03 16.68
N THR A 205 55.62 41.96 16.52
CA THR A 205 55.75 43.28 17.15
C THR A 205 54.53 44.20 16.95
N PRO A 206 54.14 45.01 17.96
CA PRO A 206 53.14 46.06 17.79
C PRO A 206 53.81 47.38 17.36
N ALA A 207 53.33 47.97 16.27
CA ALA A 207 53.65 49.34 15.89
C ALA A 207 52.71 50.31 16.61
N THR A 208 53.26 50.99 17.61
CA THR A 208 53.02 52.40 18.03
C THR A 208 51.69 53.07 17.65
N ALA A 209 50.84 53.33 18.65
CA ALA A 209 50.23 54.64 18.91
C ALA A 209 49.80 54.75 20.38
N ILE A 210 49.99 55.94 20.94
CA ILE A 210 50.12 56.33 22.34
C ILE A 210 48.74 56.52 23.03
N GLY A 211 48.65 56.22 24.34
CA GLY A 211 47.69 56.86 25.25
C GLY A 211 47.19 55.97 26.40
N ASP A 212 47.71 56.22 27.61
CA ASP A 212 47.45 55.52 28.86
C ASP A 212 45.97 55.48 29.34
N SER A 213 45.42 54.29 29.60
CA SER A 213 44.61 54.01 30.81
C SER A 213 44.46 52.50 31.11
N LEU A 214 45.19 52.08 32.14
CA LEU A 214 44.90 51.05 33.16
C LEU A 214 44.00 49.83 32.82
N ALA A 215 44.65 48.69 32.56
CA ALA A 215 44.58 47.44 33.33
C ALA A 215 43.25 46.68 33.62
N SER A 216 42.09 47.07 33.09
CA SER A 216 40.86 46.24 33.14
C SER A 216 40.62 45.41 31.87
N ASP A 217 40.96 45.96 30.69
CA ASP A 217 40.57 45.36 29.41
C ASP A 217 41.37 44.10 29.02
N SER A 218 42.55 43.90 29.62
CA SER A 218 43.37 42.72 29.32
C SER A 218 42.85 41.43 29.98
N LEU A 219 42.20 41.53 31.14
CA LEU A 219 41.61 40.39 31.85
C LEU A 219 40.28 39.98 31.20
N ASP A 220 39.51 40.96 30.71
CA ASP A 220 38.26 40.70 29.99
C ASP A 220 38.51 40.25 28.55
N ALA A 221 39.58 40.70 27.89
CA ALA A 221 40.02 40.15 26.61
C ALA A 221 40.60 38.73 26.76
N MET A 222 41.32 38.43 27.86
CA MET A 222 41.78 37.06 28.14
C MET A 222 40.65 36.13 28.58
N LYS A 223 39.64 36.61 29.32
CA LYS A 223 38.43 35.84 29.63
C LYS A 223 37.55 35.65 28.40
N ALA A 224 37.38 36.66 27.56
CA ALA A 224 36.69 36.53 26.28
C ALA A 224 37.43 35.58 25.34
N ALA A 225 38.76 35.62 25.29
CA ALA A 225 39.57 34.66 24.53
C ALA A 225 39.52 33.25 25.15
N ALA A 226 39.53 33.13 26.48
CA ALA A 226 39.38 31.85 27.18
C ALA A 226 37.98 31.25 27.00
N ASP A 227 36.92 32.05 27.08
CA ASP A 227 35.53 31.67 26.77
C ASP A 227 35.38 31.33 25.28
N THR A 228 36.09 32.01 24.38
CA THR A 228 36.09 31.69 22.95
C THR A 228 36.85 30.39 22.66
N ILE A 229 37.95 30.13 23.39
CA ILE A 229 38.74 28.89 23.29
C ILE A 229 37.99 27.70 23.92
N GLU A 230 37.29 27.91 25.05
CA GLU A 230 36.46 26.92 25.72
C GLU A 230 35.16 26.62 24.93
N GLN A 231 34.59 27.61 24.22
CA GLN A 231 33.41 27.42 23.35
C GLN A 231 33.70 26.75 22.00
N VAL A 232 34.95 26.76 21.52
CA VAL A 232 35.36 26.05 20.29
C VAL A 232 35.63 24.56 20.56
N GLN A 233 35.91 24.16 21.81
CA GLN A 233 36.39 22.81 22.15
C GLN A 233 35.33 21.73 22.44
N LEU A 234 34.01 22.03 22.46
CA LEU A 234 33.03 21.09 23.06
C LEU A 234 31.87 20.54 22.18
N ARG A 235 31.72 20.87 20.89
CA ARG A 235 30.40 20.65 20.23
C ARG A 235 30.19 19.42 19.33
N PHE A 236 31.16 18.53 19.07
CA PHE A 236 30.95 17.50 18.02
C PHE A 236 31.47 16.07 18.27
N GLY A 237 32.05 15.76 19.44
CA GLY A 237 32.80 14.51 19.60
C GLY A 237 31.99 13.22 19.40
N TRP A 238 30.85 13.09 20.08
CA TRP A 238 30.12 11.82 20.17
C TRP A 238 28.72 11.83 19.53
N GLU A 239 28.10 13.00 19.39
CA GLU A 239 26.69 13.13 18.96
C GLU A 239 26.48 12.65 17.51
N ALA A 240 27.37 13.01 16.58
CA ALA A 240 27.26 12.62 15.17
C ALA A 240 27.44 11.10 14.94
N PRO A 241 28.48 10.45 15.51
CA PRO A 241 28.58 8.99 15.50
C PRO A 241 27.33 8.26 16.03
N VAL A 242 26.83 8.71 17.18
CA VAL A 242 25.66 8.09 17.82
C VAL A 242 24.41 8.28 16.96
N ALA A 243 24.18 9.50 16.42
CA ALA A 243 23.06 9.79 15.55
C ALA A 243 23.03 8.88 14.31
N LEU A 244 24.16 8.80 13.58
CA LEU A 244 24.26 7.98 12.37
C LEU A 244 24.04 6.48 12.64
N PHE A 245 24.60 5.97 13.74
CA PHE A 245 24.39 4.58 14.14
C PHE A 245 22.92 4.30 14.47
N CYS A 246 22.30 5.13 15.31
CA CYS A 246 20.91 4.99 15.74
C CYS A 246 19.92 5.09 14.58
N VAL A 247 20.12 6.01 13.63
CA VAL A 247 19.26 6.12 12.42
C VAL A 247 19.38 4.87 11.55
N SER A 248 20.58 4.30 11.43
CA SER A 248 20.82 3.13 10.56
C SER A 248 20.05 1.86 10.97
N ILE A 249 19.57 1.78 12.22
CA ILE A 249 18.96 0.56 12.77
C ILE A 249 17.71 0.14 12.03
N VAL A 250 16.88 1.09 11.58
CA VAL A 250 15.51 0.80 11.09
C VAL A 250 15.47 -0.11 9.86
N TRP A 251 16.53 -0.11 9.05
CA TRP A 251 16.60 -0.90 7.80
C TRP A 251 17.20 -2.30 7.97
N TRP A 252 17.54 -2.72 9.20
CA TRP A 252 18.15 -4.02 9.48
C TRP A 252 17.39 -5.19 8.84
N GLU A 253 16.05 -5.18 8.93
CA GLU A 253 15.18 -6.26 8.46
C GLU A 253 15.38 -6.59 6.98
N ASN A 254 15.71 -5.60 6.15
CA ASN A 254 15.88 -5.82 4.73
C ASN A 254 17.15 -6.60 4.41
N TYR A 255 18.15 -6.61 5.30
CA TYR A 255 19.47 -7.18 5.06
C TYR A 255 19.73 -8.49 5.82
N VAL A 256 18.73 -9.02 6.53
CA VAL A 256 18.81 -10.29 7.27
C VAL A 256 18.09 -11.40 6.51
N ASP A 257 18.84 -12.42 6.08
CA ASP A 257 18.33 -13.59 5.33
C ASP A 257 18.54 -14.93 6.06
N ARG A 258 19.34 -14.94 7.14
CA ARG A 258 19.75 -16.15 7.87
C ARG A 258 19.63 -15.95 9.38
N ASP A 259 19.40 -17.05 10.09
CA ASP A 259 19.48 -17.10 11.55
C ASP A 259 20.96 -17.13 11.98
N ILE A 260 21.27 -16.47 13.09
CA ILE A 260 22.63 -16.38 13.62
C ILE A 260 22.93 -17.67 14.38
N LYS A 261 23.86 -18.47 13.86
CA LYS A 261 24.37 -19.68 14.52
C LYS A 261 25.78 -19.42 15.05
N LEU A 262 25.89 -19.02 16.31
CA LEU A 262 27.16 -18.85 17.02
C LEU A 262 27.37 -20.05 17.96
N GLY A 263 27.99 -21.11 17.44
CA GLY A 263 28.21 -22.35 18.19
C GLY A 263 26.89 -22.99 18.64
N LYS A 264 26.61 -22.98 19.96
CA LYS A 264 25.37 -23.51 20.56
C LYS A 264 24.23 -22.49 20.64
N LEU A 265 24.51 -21.20 20.41
CA LEU A 265 23.50 -20.14 20.46
C LEU A 265 22.87 -19.98 19.08
N ASN A 266 21.57 -20.29 18.96
CA ASN A 266 20.79 -20.09 17.74
C ASN A 266 19.80 -18.93 17.98
N ILE A 267 20.10 -17.76 17.41
CA ILE A 267 19.19 -16.61 17.48
C ILE A 267 18.38 -16.57 16.16
N PRO A 268 17.07 -16.84 16.19
CA PRO A 268 16.24 -17.01 14.99
C PRO A 268 15.82 -15.66 14.37
N LEU A 269 16.80 -14.82 14.01
CA LEU A 269 16.58 -13.47 13.50
C LEU A 269 15.77 -13.43 12.19
N GLY A 270 15.98 -14.39 11.29
CA GLY A 270 15.26 -14.48 10.01
C GLY A 270 13.83 -14.98 10.17
N THR A 271 13.58 -15.83 11.16
CA THR A 271 12.22 -16.25 11.53
C THR A 271 11.47 -15.13 12.25
N TYR A 272 12.15 -14.42 13.16
CA TYR A 272 11.58 -13.27 13.87
C TYR A 272 11.23 -12.11 12.93
N LYS A 273 12.08 -11.80 11.94
CA LYS A 273 11.78 -10.86 10.84
C LYS A 273 10.45 -11.19 10.16
N ARG A 274 10.23 -12.46 9.79
CA ARG A 274 9.00 -12.90 9.10
C ARG A 274 7.77 -12.75 9.98
N HIS A 275 7.91 -13.05 11.28
CA HIS A 275 6.86 -12.82 12.27
C HIS A 275 6.49 -11.34 12.37
N LEU A 276 7.47 -10.45 12.57
CA LEU A 276 7.25 -9.00 12.65
C LEU A 276 6.56 -8.43 11.39
N GLN A 277 6.92 -8.92 10.20
CA GLN A 277 6.29 -8.51 8.95
C GLN A 277 4.81 -8.93 8.85
N SER A 278 4.41 -10.03 9.51
CA SER A 278 3.03 -10.52 9.47
C SER A 278 2.06 -9.66 10.29
N ILE A 279 2.51 -9.17 11.45
CA ILE A 279 1.74 -8.38 12.44
C ILE A 279 1.86 -6.86 12.26
N ARG A 280 2.73 -6.41 11.33
CA ARG A 280 3.13 -5.01 11.12
C ARG A 280 1.97 -4.01 11.00
N SER A 281 0.90 -4.36 10.29
CA SER A 281 -0.22 -3.43 10.08
C SER A 281 -0.88 -3.00 11.38
N LYS A 282 -0.94 -3.88 12.38
CA LYS A 282 -1.50 -3.59 13.70
C LYS A 282 -0.46 -2.95 14.62
N ALA A 283 0.77 -3.45 14.60
CA ALA A 283 1.84 -2.90 15.43
C ALA A 283 2.19 -1.44 15.08
N ASN A 284 2.06 -1.06 13.80
CA ASN A 284 2.35 0.30 13.33
C ASN A 284 1.41 1.36 13.91
N ILE A 285 0.21 1.00 14.36
CA ILE A 285 -0.72 1.94 15.02
C ILE A 285 -0.09 2.45 16.32
N GLY A 286 0.39 1.53 17.16
CA GLY A 286 1.10 1.87 18.38
C GLY A 286 2.44 2.55 18.10
N ALA A 287 3.20 2.02 17.13
CA ALA A 287 4.52 2.56 16.79
C ALA A 287 4.46 4.00 16.28
N SER A 288 3.46 4.37 15.45
CA SER A 288 3.33 5.74 14.96
C SER A 288 3.03 6.75 16.07
N ILE A 289 2.14 6.40 17.01
CA ILE A 289 1.82 7.26 18.17
C ILE A 289 3.07 7.41 19.05
N TRP A 290 3.77 6.30 19.29
CA TRP A 290 5.00 6.27 20.09
C TRP A 290 6.09 7.18 19.49
N LYS A 291 6.32 7.12 18.18
CA LYS A 291 7.31 7.95 17.48
C LYS A 291 6.97 9.44 17.53
N ILE A 292 5.70 9.81 17.40
CA ILE A 292 5.26 11.20 17.53
C ILE A 292 5.55 11.71 18.95
N ALA A 293 5.16 10.94 19.97
CA ALA A 293 5.40 11.29 21.37
C ALA A 293 6.90 11.45 21.67
N LEU A 294 7.73 10.52 21.20
CA LEU A 294 9.18 10.58 21.37
C LEU A 294 9.82 11.75 20.62
N THR A 295 9.36 12.07 19.41
CA THR A 295 9.89 13.20 18.63
C THR A 295 9.65 14.51 19.38
N VAL A 296 8.44 14.71 19.92
CA VAL A 296 8.12 15.89 20.75
C VAL A 296 8.97 15.90 22.02
N ALA A 297 9.08 14.78 22.73
CA ALA A 297 9.87 14.69 23.96
C ALA A 297 11.37 14.97 23.72
N PHE A 298 11.98 14.36 22.71
CA PHE A 298 13.38 14.60 22.39
C PHE A 298 13.62 16.01 21.84
N SER A 299 12.67 16.61 21.12
CA SER A 299 12.80 18.01 20.70
C SER A 299 12.88 18.96 21.91
N TYR A 300 12.09 18.70 22.96
CA TYR A 300 12.12 19.47 24.20
C TYR A 300 13.42 19.25 25.01
N LEU A 301 13.98 18.03 24.97
CA LEU A 301 15.21 17.70 25.68
C LEU A 301 16.48 18.20 24.98
N LEU A 302 16.50 18.17 23.64
CA LEU A 302 17.69 18.47 22.85
C LEU A 302 17.82 19.96 22.50
N LEU A 303 16.73 20.72 22.48
CA LEU A 303 16.76 22.17 22.19
C LEU A 303 16.74 23.01 23.48
N PRO A 304 17.29 24.24 23.45
CA PRO A 304 17.20 25.17 24.58
C PRO A 304 15.74 25.46 24.98
N ARG A 305 15.46 25.62 26.28
CA ARG A 305 14.10 25.86 26.80
C ARG A 305 13.46 27.12 26.22
N ASP A 306 14.26 28.17 26.00
CA ASP A 306 13.87 29.43 25.35
C ASP A 306 13.18 29.23 23.98
N HIS A 307 13.45 28.13 23.27
CA HIS A 307 12.82 27.83 21.97
C HIS A 307 11.35 27.43 22.10
N PHE A 308 10.85 27.14 23.31
CA PHE A 308 9.46 26.72 23.57
C PHE A 308 8.67 27.71 24.45
N GLU A 309 9.33 28.65 25.13
CA GLU A 309 8.67 29.63 26.02
C GLU A 309 7.69 30.55 25.28
N ASN A 310 8.02 30.97 24.06
CA ASN A 310 7.15 31.84 23.25
C ASN A 310 6.00 31.12 22.53
N VAL A 311 6.00 29.78 22.52
CA VAL A 311 4.98 28.97 21.82
C VAL A 311 3.71 28.83 22.65
N PHE A 312 3.85 28.74 23.99
CA PHE A 312 2.70 28.60 24.89
C PHE A 312 2.15 29.95 25.41
N VAL A 313 2.96 31.02 25.42
CA VAL A 313 2.53 32.35 25.86
C VAL A 313 1.63 33.04 24.81
N SER A 314 1.81 32.74 23.52
CA SER A 314 1.00 33.32 22.43
C SER A 314 -0.46 32.81 22.37
N PHE A 315 -0.84 31.78 23.13
CA PHE A 315 -2.21 31.27 23.13
C PHE A 315 -3.13 31.97 24.16
N ASN A 316 -2.58 32.79 25.06
CA ASN A 316 -3.35 33.37 26.18
C ASN A 316 -3.38 34.90 26.24
N SER A 317 -2.92 35.59 25.20
CA SER A 317 -2.99 37.06 25.11
C SER A 317 -3.97 37.50 24.01
N ASN A 318 -5.26 37.23 24.22
CA ASN A 318 -6.35 37.88 23.48
C ASN A 318 -7.51 38.25 24.43
N ARG A 319 -7.19 38.62 25.67
CA ARG A 319 -8.11 39.33 26.55
C ARG A 319 -7.36 40.38 27.36
N VAL A 320 -7.92 41.59 27.31
CA VAL A 320 -7.63 42.80 28.09
C VAL A 320 -6.60 43.74 27.46
N GLY A 321 -7.09 44.90 27.01
CA GLY A 321 -6.29 46.12 26.88
C GLY A 321 -6.47 46.90 25.58
N ASN A 322 -7.66 47.47 25.33
CA ASN A 322 -7.74 48.72 24.58
C ASN A 322 -7.97 49.86 25.59
N VAL A 323 -7.46 51.04 25.23
CA VAL A 323 -7.67 52.38 25.81
C VAL A 323 -6.50 52.91 26.66
N LEU A 324 -5.71 53.78 26.00
CA LEU A 324 -5.02 55.02 26.44
C LEU A 324 -3.75 55.19 25.59
N THR A 325 -3.89 55.65 24.35
CA THR A 325 -3.60 57.04 23.88
C THR A 325 -2.12 57.44 23.98
N ASP A 326 -1.43 57.40 22.84
CA ASP A 326 -0.25 58.21 22.57
C ASP A 326 -0.64 59.38 21.66
N THR A 327 -0.76 60.57 22.25
CA THR A 327 -0.59 61.85 21.55
C THR A 327 -0.09 62.87 22.56
N SER A 328 1.21 63.19 22.52
CA SER A 328 1.69 64.57 22.46
C SER A 328 3.22 64.63 22.50
N LEU A 329 3.80 65.15 21.43
CA LEU A 329 5.03 65.92 21.47
C LEU A 329 4.75 67.26 22.18
N HIS A 330 5.42 67.53 23.30
CA HIS A 330 6.14 68.78 23.65
C HIS A 330 6.26 69.00 25.16
N ALA A 331 7.35 69.70 25.52
CA ALA A 331 7.82 70.10 26.87
C ALA A 331 8.43 68.94 27.67
N GLY A 332 9.64 69.01 28.20
CA GLY A 332 10.33 70.17 28.75
C GLY A 332 10.52 69.89 30.24
N SER A 333 11.79 69.73 30.64
CA SER A 333 12.33 69.94 31.98
C SER A 333 11.80 69.12 33.17
N GLU A 334 12.79 68.70 33.98
CA GLU A 334 12.76 68.63 35.45
C GLU A 334 12.39 67.33 36.19
N LEU A 335 13.39 66.93 37.00
CA LEU A 335 13.34 66.45 38.38
C LEU A 335 13.11 64.95 38.71
N ASN A 336 14.23 64.35 39.12
CA ASN A 336 14.52 63.76 40.43
C ASN A 336 13.85 62.45 40.90
N ASN A 337 14.77 61.52 41.21
CA ASN A 337 14.90 60.70 42.43
C ASN A 337 13.67 59.92 42.94
N TYR A 338 13.80 58.60 43.07
CA TYR A 338 14.42 57.98 44.26
C TYR A 338 14.49 56.46 44.14
N ASP A 339 15.56 55.93 44.73
CA ASP A 339 15.86 54.54 45.03
C ASP A 339 14.76 53.79 45.78
N ALA A 340 14.69 52.47 45.62
CA ALA A 340 14.94 51.53 46.74
C ALA A 340 14.90 50.07 46.25
N GLY A 341 15.92 49.32 46.69
CA GLY A 341 16.15 47.91 46.40
C GLY A 341 15.36 46.91 47.27
N PRO A 342 15.87 45.67 47.43
CA PRO A 342 15.09 44.43 47.43
C PRO A 342 14.99 43.73 48.80
N LEU A 343 14.31 42.56 48.85
CA LEU A 343 14.43 41.38 49.76
C LEU A 343 13.03 40.86 50.18
N SER A 344 12.66 39.62 49.85
CA SER A 344 12.89 38.32 50.54
C SER A 344 11.72 37.88 51.44
N ASN A 345 11.49 36.56 51.49
CA ASN A 345 11.03 35.72 52.63
C ASN A 345 10.10 34.60 52.12
N GLN A 346 10.51 33.34 52.12
CA GLN A 346 10.63 32.37 53.24
C GLN A 346 9.29 31.88 53.80
N PHE A 347 9.22 30.53 53.82
CA PHE A 347 8.25 29.63 54.43
C PHE A 347 7.95 29.93 55.91
N ASP A 348 6.72 29.62 56.37
CA ASP A 348 6.54 28.62 57.44
C ASP A 348 5.09 28.11 57.63
N MET A 349 4.99 26.94 58.25
CA MET A 349 3.79 26.11 58.51
C MET A 349 3.06 26.40 59.86
N ASN A 350 1.77 26.02 59.93
CA ASN A 350 1.00 25.45 61.09
C ASN A 350 -0.50 25.50 60.73
N GLY A 351 -1.42 24.55 60.96
CA GLY A 351 -1.48 23.26 61.63
C GLY A 351 -2.98 22.93 61.92
N ASN A 352 -3.35 21.63 61.96
CA ASN A 352 -4.58 21.01 62.54
C ASN A 352 -5.93 21.21 61.78
N ASP A 353 -6.89 20.27 61.63
CA ASP A 353 -7.18 18.94 62.19
C ASP A 353 -8.21 18.18 61.29
N LEU A 354 -7.97 16.88 61.05
CA LEU A 354 -8.90 15.70 61.03
C LEU A 354 -10.20 15.64 60.13
N PRO A 355 -10.77 14.43 59.87
CA PRO A 355 -11.23 13.96 58.54
C PRO A 355 -12.76 13.67 58.46
N VAL A 356 -13.26 13.24 57.28
CA VAL A 356 -14.22 12.12 57.07
C VAL A 356 -14.87 12.11 55.66
N ARG A 357 -14.96 10.90 55.08
CA ARG A 357 -15.74 10.38 53.93
C ARG A 357 -17.12 11.01 53.65
N HIS A 358 -17.51 11.15 52.37
CA HIS A 358 -18.42 10.20 51.68
C HIS A 358 -18.68 10.54 50.19
N LYS A 359 -18.88 9.46 49.40
CA LYS A 359 -19.29 9.39 47.99
C LYS A 359 -20.78 9.73 47.77
N ARG A 360 -21.10 9.91 46.47
CA ARG A 360 -22.40 9.78 45.73
C ARG A 360 -23.12 11.12 45.56
N GLN A 361 -23.83 11.45 44.48
CA GLN A 361 -24.19 10.85 43.17
C GLN A 361 -25.00 11.94 42.44
N MET A 362 -24.91 12.03 41.11
CA MET A 362 -25.98 12.53 40.22
C MET A 362 -27.30 11.75 40.46
N PRO A 363 -28.52 12.26 40.17
CA PRO A 363 -28.95 12.43 38.75
C PRO A 363 -30.21 13.30 38.41
N LEU A 364 -30.47 13.39 37.10
CA LEU A 364 -31.78 13.39 36.38
C LEU A 364 -32.80 14.54 36.54
N PHE A 365 -33.27 15.08 35.40
CA PHE A 365 -34.67 15.54 35.22
C PHE A 365 -35.20 15.20 33.79
N PRO A 366 -36.54 15.06 33.62
CA PRO A 366 -37.23 14.25 32.60
C PRO A 366 -38.02 15.08 31.55
N GLY A 367 -38.73 14.40 30.65
CA GLY A 367 -39.59 14.99 29.62
C GLY A 367 -41.10 14.66 29.72
N GLY A 368 -41.84 15.12 28.69
CA GLY A 368 -43.24 14.79 28.33
C GLY A 368 -44.26 15.86 28.75
N GLY A 369 -45.24 16.32 27.96
CA GLY A 369 -45.72 16.01 26.60
C GLY A 369 -47.03 16.79 26.33
N GLY A 370 -47.57 16.75 25.11
CA GLY A 370 -48.95 17.17 24.78
C GLY A 370 -49.11 17.99 23.49
N GLY A 371 -49.77 17.40 22.47
CA GLY A 371 -50.21 18.06 21.23
C GLY A 371 -51.37 19.06 21.46
N VAL A 372 -51.76 19.86 20.46
CA VAL A 372 -52.79 19.54 19.45
C VAL A 372 -52.91 20.73 18.47
N SER A 373 -52.90 20.40 17.17
CA SER A 373 -53.67 20.96 16.02
C SER A 373 -53.44 22.42 15.55
N ASP A 374 -53.53 22.82 14.29
CA ASP A 374 -54.06 22.26 13.02
C ASP A 374 -53.38 22.93 11.80
N ASP A 375 -53.35 22.16 10.70
CA ASP A 375 -53.59 22.52 9.29
C ASP A 375 -52.64 23.38 8.41
N ASN A 376 -52.07 22.65 7.44
CA ASN A 376 -52.26 22.74 5.98
C ASN A 376 -51.55 23.78 5.07
N ASN A 377 -50.94 23.16 4.05
CA ASN A 377 -50.72 23.53 2.65
C ASN A 377 -49.74 24.66 2.28
N THR A 378 -48.60 24.34 1.66
CA THR A 378 -48.32 24.14 0.21
C THR A 378 -48.47 25.40 -0.69
N ILE A 379 -47.37 25.66 -1.43
CA ILE A 379 -47.26 26.27 -2.78
C ILE A 379 -47.10 27.81 -2.93
N MET A 380 -45.95 28.15 -3.54
CA MET A 380 -45.58 29.27 -4.43
C MET A 380 -45.88 30.73 -4.07
N GLY A 381 -44.91 31.57 -4.48
CA GLY A 381 -45.23 32.74 -5.30
C GLY A 381 -44.47 34.01 -4.94
N LYS A 382 -43.76 34.55 -5.93
CA LYS A 382 -43.01 35.82 -5.91
C LYS A 382 -43.90 37.06 -5.67
N ILE A 383 -43.20 38.19 -5.49
CA ILE A 383 -43.60 39.61 -5.66
C ILE A 383 -44.34 40.16 -4.43
N GLY A 384 -43.99 41.25 -3.75
CA GLY A 384 -43.14 42.42 -3.97
C GLY A 384 -43.88 43.63 -3.37
N GLY A 385 -43.18 44.58 -2.73
CA GLY A 385 -43.70 45.93 -2.48
C GLY A 385 -43.88 46.39 -1.02
N ASN A 386 -42.98 47.30 -0.64
CA ASN A 386 -43.10 48.55 0.13
C ASN A 386 -43.85 48.65 1.48
N GLU A 387 -43.07 49.12 2.47
CA GLU A 387 -43.25 50.29 3.35
C GLU A 387 -44.61 50.53 4.04
N GLN A 388 -44.59 50.57 5.39
CA GLN A 388 -44.53 51.81 6.20
C GLN A 388 -44.92 51.48 7.65
N MET A 389 -44.18 52.04 8.61
CA MET A 389 -44.56 52.08 10.02
C MET A 389 -44.48 53.52 10.51
N THR A 390 -45.59 53.99 11.12
CA THR A 390 -45.85 55.36 11.56
C THR A 390 -45.66 55.55 13.07
N LEU A 391 -44.99 56.66 13.44
CA LEU A 391 -45.25 57.67 14.51
C LEU A 391 -45.40 57.20 15.99
N PHE A 392 -44.80 57.84 17.00
CA PHE A 392 -44.85 59.26 17.46
C PHE A 392 -43.60 59.59 18.33
N SER A 393 -42.86 60.73 18.17
CA SER A 393 -43.06 62.15 18.62
C SER A 393 -42.84 62.35 20.14
N ASN A 394 -42.17 63.38 20.72
CA ASN A 394 -41.38 64.56 20.27
C ASN A 394 -40.69 65.25 21.50
N ASN A 395 -39.82 66.23 21.19
CA ASN A 395 -39.32 67.42 21.93
C ASN A 395 -37.82 67.35 22.33
N ASP A 396 -36.91 67.99 21.58
CA ASP A 396 -36.47 69.42 21.61
C ASP A 396 -35.18 69.51 22.48
N ASP A 397 -34.03 70.12 22.16
CA ASP A 397 -33.63 71.22 21.25
C ASP A 397 -32.11 71.17 20.95
N ASP A 398 -31.73 71.88 19.89
CA ASP A 398 -30.42 72.55 19.59
C ASP A 398 -29.24 71.80 18.89
N PRO A 399 -28.46 72.50 18.04
CA PRO A 399 -28.21 72.05 16.67
C PRO A 399 -26.70 71.94 16.34
N SER A 400 -26.41 71.44 15.15
CA SER A 400 -25.08 71.43 14.49
C SER A 400 -24.08 70.38 14.98
N VAL A 401 -24.35 69.11 14.64
CA VAL A 401 -23.30 68.14 14.35
C VAL A 401 -23.66 67.43 13.05
N ALA A 402 -22.83 67.60 12.03
CA ALA A 402 -22.90 66.80 10.81
C ALA A 402 -22.76 65.33 11.21
N ALA A 403 -23.82 64.55 11.02
CA ALA A 403 -23.82 63.12 11.28
C ALA A 403 -22.82 62.43 10.33
N ALA A 404 -21.73 61.90 10.89
CA ALA A 404 -21.00 60.81 10.26
C ALA A 404 -21.88 59.55 10.37
N ASP A 405 -21.99 58.82 9.25
CA ASP A 405 -22.82 57.64 9.11
C ASP A 405 -22.47 56.54 10.15
N PRO A 406 -23.44 55.80 10.71
CA PRO A 406 -23.18 54.68 11.64
C PRO A 406 -22.57 53.44 10.97
N PHE A 407 -22.15 53.55 9.70
CA PHE A 407 -21.59 52.48 8.87
C PHE A 407 -20.15 52.75 8.41
N ASP A 408 -19.43 53.69 9.03
CA ASP A 408 -17.97 53.73 8.90
C ASP A 408 -17.34 52.64 9.78
N ILE A 409 -17.35 51.42 9.23
CA ILE A 409 -16.36 50.40 9.59
C ILE A 409 -15.00 51.05 9.28
N PRO A 410 -14.06 51.16 10.24
CA PRO A 410 -12.73 51.66 9.91
C PRO A 410 -12.19 50.83 8.75
N PRO A 411 -11.56 51.42 7.73
CA PRO A 411 -10.95 50.59 6.70
C PRO A 411 -9.91 49.73 7.42
N ASP A 412 -10.23 48.46 7.60
CA ASP A 412 -9.22 47.43 7.81
C ASP A 412 -8.20 47.70 6.71
N ARG A 413 -6.97 48.09 7.09
CA ARG A 413 -5.87 48.19 6.12
C ARG A 413 -5.92 46.90 5.31
N GLU A 414 -6.24 47.00 4.02
CA GLU A 414 -6.11 45.89 3.10
C GLU A 414 -4.68 45.39 3.28
N LYS A 415 -4.52 44.23 3.92
CA LYS A 415 -3.20 43.62 4.10
C LYS A 415 -2.63 43.45 2.69
N THR A 416 -1.59 44.21 2.40
CA THR A 416 -0.92 44.18 1.12
C THR A 416 -0.40 42.77 0.86
N ILE A 417 -0.25 42.37 -0.40
CA ILE A 417 0.30 41.05 -0.77
C ILE A 417 1.64 40.81 -0.04
N GLU A 418 2.44 41.86 0.16
CA GLU A 418 3.67 41.84 0.96
C GLU A 418 3.47 41.44 2.42
N ASP A 419 2.40 41.89 3.10
CA ASP A 419 2.10 41.52 4.49
C ASP A 419 1.75 40.03 4.62
N TYR A 420 1.05 39.48 3.62
CA TYR A 420 0.79 38.04 3.54
C TYR A 420 2.07 37.24 3.29
N TRP A 421 2.96 37.72 2.42
CA TRP A 421 4.27 37.09 2.18
C TRP A 421 5.19 37.15 3.40
N HIS A 422 5.18 38.22 4.19
CA HIS A 422 5.94 38.28 5.44
C HIS A 422 5.39 37.30 6.51
N SER A 423 4.08 37.03 6.50
CA SER A 423 3.44 36.04 7.37
C SER A 423 3.69 34.59 6.94
N LEU A 424 3.62 34.31 5.64
CA LEU A 424 3.77 32.97 5.05
C LEU A 424 5.22 32.57 4.75
N GLY A 425 6.09 33.55 4.48
CA GLY A 425 7.48 33.37 4.06
C GLY A 425 8.26 32.36 4.91
N PRO A 426 8.22 32.44 6.25
CA PRO A 426 8.89 31.49 7.13
C PRO A 426 8.42 30.04 6.97
N PHE A 427 7.16 29.79 6.57
CA PHE A 427 6.61 28.43 6.41
C PHE A 427 6.92 27.79 5.05
N VAL A 428 7.37 28.57 4.06
CA VAL A 428 7.62 28.11 2.68
C VAL A 428 8.55 26.91 2.62
N PRO A 429 9.70 26.86 3.33
CA PRO A 429 10.59 25.69 3.29
C PRO A 429 9.92 24.40 3.78
N MET A 430 9.10 24.47 4.84
CA MET A 430 8.35 23.31 5.35
C MET A 430 7.28 22.86 4.37
N ILE A 431 6.56 23.81 3.74
CA ILE A 431 5.54 23.50 2.72
C ILE A 431 6.21 22.78 1.54
N ILE A 432 7.31 23.34 1.01
CA ILE A 432 8.08 22.72 -0.07
C ILE A 432 8.54 21.32 0.34
N HIS A 433 9.10 21.17 1.55
CA HIS A 433 9.57 19.88 2.05
C HIS A 433 8.44 18.85 2.15
N PHE A 434 7.28 19.23 2.68
CA PHE A 434 6.13 18.35 2.84
C PHE A 434 5.60 17.85 1.49
N PHE A 435 5.36 18.75 0.54
CA PHE A 435 4.86 18.36 -0.78
C PHE A 435 5.90 17.57 -1.56
N SER A 436 7.17 17.96 -1.51
CA SER A 436 8.25 17.27 -2.22
C SER A 436 8.49 15.85 -1.68
N THR A 437 8.53 15.64 -0.36
CA THR A 437 8.66 14.28 0.22
C THR A 437 7.47 13.39 -0.13
N GLY A 438 6.24 13.90 0.01
CA GLY A 438 5.02 13.16 -0.32
C GLY A 438 4.94 12.77 -1.81
N LEU A 439 5.23 13.72 -2.72
CA LEU A 439 5.25 13.47 -4.16
C LEU A 439 6.40 12.54 -4.56
N CYS A 440 7.61 12.72 -4.00
CA CYS A 440 8.74 11.83 -4.24
C CYS A 440 8.40 10.38 -3.86
N TYR A 441 7.80 10.16 -2.68
CA TYR A 441 7.32 8.85 -2.24
C TYR A 441 6.26 8.27 -3.20
N TYR A 442 5.28 9.09 -3.61
CA TYR A 442 4.21 8.66 -4.53
C TYR A 442 4.75 8.24 -5.91
N PHE A 443 5.56 9.08 -6.56
CA PHE A 443 6.14 8.78 -7.87
C PHE A 443 7.07 7.58 -7.80
N SER A 444 7.90 7.48 -6.77
CA SER A 444 8.80 6.35 -6.52
C SER A 444 8.05 5.02 -6.37
N LYS A 445 6.99 5.01 -5.55
CA LYS A 445 6.14 3.83 -5.33
C LYS A 445 5.43 3.40 -6.61
N SER A 446 4.91 4.37 -7.37
CA SER A 446 4.23 4.12 -8.63
C SER A 446 5.17 3.61 -9.71
N ALA A 447 6.39 4.15 -9.82
CA ALA A 447 7.43 3.67 -10.74
C ALA A 447 7.78 2.20 -10.48
N CYS A 448 7.93 1.81 -9.20
CA CYS A 448 8.18 0.42 -8.81
C CYS A 448 7.01 -0.52 -9.18
N LYS A 449 5.75 -0.10 -8.97
CA LYS A 449 4.56 -0.89 -9.36
C LYS A 449 4.45 -1.09 -10.86
N MET A 450 4.87 -0.11 -11.65
CA MET A 450 4.80 -0.10 -13.11
C MET A 450 6.01 -0.74 -13.81
N GLN A 451 6.94 -1.36 -13.06
CA GLN A 451 8.17 -1.97 -13.60
C GLN A 451 9.14 -0.97 -14.25
N MET A 452 9.08 0.31 -13.86
CA MET A 452 9.98 1.36 -14.33
C MET A 452 11.14 1.63 -13.34
N GLN A 453 11.42 0.68 -12.44
CA GLN A 453 12.29 0.88 -11.27
C GLN A 453 13.71 1.33 -11.63
N ARG A 454 14.35 0.77 -12.67
CA ARG A 454 15.73 1.14 -13.01
C ARG A 454 15.83 2.61 -13.41
N VAL A 455 15.04 3.00 -14.40
CA VAL A 455 15.11 4.35 -14.98
C VAL A 455 14.48 5.38 -14.05
N ALA A 456 13.30 5.11 -13.50
CA ALA A 456 12.50 6.12 -12.82
C ALA A 456 12.54 6.06 -11.27
N PHE A 457 13.23 5.10 -10.67
CA PHE A 457 13.40 5.01 -9.21
C PHE A 457 14.89 4.99 -8.82
N ALA A 458 15.67 4.04 -9.34
CA ALA A 458 17.07 3.85 -8.95
C ALA A 458 17.96 5.02 -9.40
N VAL A 459 17.93 5.38 -10.70
CA VAL A 459 18.74 6.47 -11.25
C VAL A 459 18.41 7.83 -10.60
N PRO A 460 17.16 8.33 -10.57
CA PRO A 460 16.89 9.67 -10.03
C PRO A 460 17.18 9.78 -8.53
N LEU A 461 16.90 8.75 -7.72
CA LEU A 461 17.22 8.77 -6.29
C LEU A 461 18.73 8.73 -6.04
N THR A 462 19.51 8.06 -6.89
CA THR A 462 20.98 8.05 -6.75
C THR A 462 21.63 9.32 -7.27
N LEU A 463 21.02 10.00 -8.25
CA LEU A 463 21.49 11.29 -8.77
C LEU A 463 21.12 12.48 -7.89
N ALA A 464 20.16 12.36 -6.98
CA ALA A 464 19.68 13.49 -6.21
C ALA A 464 20.72 14.07 -5.23
N THR A 465 21.57 13.27 -4.57
CA THR A 465 22.75 13.78 -3.82
C THR A 465 23.71 14.61 -4.68
N PRO A 466 24.30 14.09 -5.79
CA PRO A 466 25.27 14.86 -6.58
C PRO A 466 24.63 16.08 -7.26
N VAL A 467 23.37 16.00 -7.68
CA VAL A 467 22.64 17.16 -8.25
C VAL A 467 22.42 18.23 -7.18
N THR A 468 22.00 17.85 -5.97
CA THR A 468 21.87 18.80 -4.85
C THR A 468 23.22 19.44 -4.53
N LEU A 469 24.29 18.66 -4.47
CA LEU A 469 25.65 19.17 -4.24
C LEU A 469 26.07 20.18 -5.31
N ALA A 470 25.83 19.88 -6.60
CA ALA A 470 26.14 20.78 -7.71
C ALA A 470 25.36 22.10 -7.63
N ILE A 471 24.07 22.03 -7.30
CA ILE A 471 23.23 23.22 -7.10
C ILE A 471 23.76 24.06 -5.94
N MET A 472 24.06 23.45 -4.78
CA MET A 472 24.56 24.17 -3.61
C MET A 472 25.93 24.83 -3.88
N ILE A 473 26.84 24.15 -4.58
CA ILE A 473 28.14 24.72 -4.97
C ILE A 473 27.95 25.90 -5.94
N GLY A 474 27.08 25.77 -6.94
CA GLY A 474 26.78 26.84 -7.89
C GLY A 474 26.19 28.07 -7.20
N LEU A 475 25.29 27.88 -6.23
CA LEU A 475 24.76 28.96 -5.41
C LEU A 475 25.86 29.65 -4.59
N CYS A 476 26.84 28.92 -4.06
CA CYS A 476 27.93 29.51 -3.27
C CYS A 476 28.87 30.35 -4.15
N GLN A 477 29.08 29.95 -5.41
CA GLN A 477 29.95 30.67 -6.34
C GLN A 477 29.35 31.97 -6.88
N TRP A 478 28.01 32.06 -6.96
CA TRP A 478 27.34 33.22 -7.56
C TRP A 478 27.37 34.48 -6.66
N LYS A 479 27.90 34.42 -5.42
CA LYS A 479 27.83 35.52 -4.43
C LYS A 479 26.39 36.04 -4.26
N THR A 480 25.59 35.27 -3.53
CA THR A 480 24.16 35.46 -3.26
C THR A 480 23.79 36.65 -2.36
N ASP A 481 24.57 37.73 -2.31
CA ASP A 481 24.16 38.94 -1.59
C ASP A 481 23.04 39.72 -2.35
N GLN A 482 22.67 39.29 -3.57
CA GLN A 482 21.73 40.00 -4.45
C GLN A 482 20.36 39.32 -4.68
N ILE A 483 20.09 38.14 -4.11
CA ILE A 483 18.76 37.50 -4.24
C ILE A 483 17.90 37.89 -3.04
N VAL A 484 17.08 38.94 -3.20
CA VAL A 484 16.23 39.52 -2.14
C VAL A 484 15.35 38.48 -1.43
N LEU A 485 14.86 37.46 -2.16
CA LEU A 485 14.03 36.36 -1.63
C LEU A 485 14.73 35.51 -0.56
N ILE A 486 16.07 35.41 -0.60
CA ILE A 486 16.86 34.57 0.32
C ILE A 486 17.18 35.34 1.61
N ARG A 487 17.44 36.64 1.51
CA ARG A 487 17.98 37.46 2.62
C ARG A 487 16.98 37.68 3.77
N GLU A 488 15.69 37.74 3.48
CA GLU A 488 14.65 37.96 4.51
C GLU A 488 14.09 36.68 5.13
N ILE A 489 14.27 35.53 4.47
CA ILE A 489 13.57 34.27 4.83
C ILE A 489 14.55 33.17 5.26
N MET A 490 15.82 33.18 4.81
CA MET A 490 16.70 32.01 4.89
C MET A 490 18.14 32.37 5.27
N TYR A 491 18.63 31.84 6.40
CA TYR A 491 20.06 31.90 6.72
C TYR A 491 20.77 30.72 6.09
N TRP A 492 21.81 30.99 5.33
CA TRP A 492 22.69 29.97 4.80
C TRP A 492 24.13 30.47 4.85
N GLU A 493 25.06 29.58 5.22
CA GLU A 493 26.47 29.94 5.38
C GLU A 493 27.32 29.07 4.43
N CYS A 494 27.97 29.71 3.46
CA CYS A 494 29.02 29.09 2.66
C CYS A 494 30.35 29.30 3.39
N SER A 495 30.70 28.35 4.26
CA SER A 495 31.85 28.46 5.17
C SER A 495 33.22 28.61 4.49
N GLU A 496 33.41 28.13 3.25
CA GLU A 496 34.70 28.24 2.55
C GLU A 496 34.57 28.48 1.04
N ASN A 497 35.43 29.32 0.47
CA ASN A 497 35.62 29.41 -0.98
C ASN A 497 36.02 28.04 -1.53
N LEU A 498 35.43 27.61 -2.65
CA LEU A 498 35.71 26.31 -3.30
C LEU A 498 37.21 26.13 -3.66
N SER A 499 37.99 27.21 -3.72
CA SER A 499 39.45 27.19 -3.91
C SER A 499 40.24 26.70 -2.69
N SER A 500 39.60 26.51 -1.53
CA SER A 500 40.22 25.91 -0.35
C SER A 500 40.49 24.42 -0.58
N THR A 501 41.75 24.00 -0.38
CA THR A 501 42.15 22.58 -0.50
C THR A 501 41.40 21.68 0.49
N ARG A 502 40.94 22.24 1.63
CA ARG A 502 40.21 21.50 2.67
C ARG A 502 38.80 21.09 2.24
N ILE A 503 38.00 21.99 1.67
CA ILE A 503 36.62 21.65 1.25
C ILE A 503 36.61 20.68 0.06
N THR A 504 37.55 20.85 -0.88
CA THR A 504 37.74 19.94 -2.02
C THR A 504 38.04 18.52 -1.53
N TRP A 505 38.89 18.38 -0.50
CA TRP A 505 39.20 17.09 0.09
C TRP A 505 37.98 16.44 0.76
N HIS A 506 37.18 17.20 1.52
CA HIS A 506 35.95 16.69 2.13
C HIS A 506 34.92 16.20 1.10
N ILE A 507 34.77 16.90 -0.03
CA ILE A 507 33.87 16.49 -1.13
C ILE A 507 34.35 15.18 -1.76
N VAL A 508 35.64 15.08 -2.10
CA VAL A 508 36.21 13.87 -2.69
C VAL A 508 36.07 12.68 -1.74
N VAL A 509 36.42 12.86 -0.47
CA VAL A 509 36.32 11.82 0.57
C VAL A 509 34.86 11.41 0.81
N GLY A 510 33.95 12.38 0.97
CA GLY A 510 32.54 12.09 1.21
C GLY A 510 31.86 11.38 0.04
N LEU A 511 32.16 11.77 -1.20
CA LEU A 511 31.62 11.10 -2.39
C LEU A 511 32.24 9.71 -2.60
N SER A 512 33.55 9.57 -2.40
CA SER A 512 34.24 8.28 -2.60
C SER A 512 33.95 7.27 -1.50
N LEU A 513 33.96 7.67 -0.23
CA LEU A 513 33.76 6.74 0.89
C LEU A 513 32.28 6.52 1.18
N TRP A 514 31.48 7.57 1.32
CA TRP A 514 30.10 7.42 1.83
C TRP A 514 29.08 7.23 0.69
N TYR A 515 29.17 8.01 -0.39
CA TYR A 515 28.21 7.87 -1.50
C TYR A 515 28.42 6.58 -2.31
N LEU A 516 29.66 6.23 -2.72
CA LEU A 516 29.90 4.99 -3.47
C LEU A 516 29.56 3.73 -2.66
N SER A 517 29.85 3.73 -1.35
CA SER A 517 29.48 2.59 -0.49
C SER A 517 27.96 2.47 -0.36
N GLN A 518 27.21 3.58 -0.28
CA GLN A 518 25.74 3.56 -0.32
C GLN A 518 25.21 2.95 -1.63
N LEU A 519 25.79 3.29 -2.79
CA LEU A 519 25.40 2.69 -4.09
C LEU A 519 25.60 1.18 -4.10
N TRP A 520 26.69 0.69 -3.51
CA TRP A 520 26.97 -0.74 -3.43
C TRP A 520 26.04 -1.48 -2.46
N ILE A 521 25.76 -0.89 -1.29
CA ILE A 521 24.85 -1.47 -0.29
C ILE A 521 23.45 -1.61 -0.90
N THR A 522 23.02 -0.63 -1.70
CA THR A 522 21.71 -0.59 -2.36
C THR A 522 21.70 -1.21 -3.77
N SER A 523 22.72 -2.01 -4.13
CA SER A 523 22.85 -2.57 -5.48
C SER A 523 21.68 -3.46 -5.92
N HIS A 524 20.97 -4.08 -4.96
CA HIS A 524 19.78 -4.88 -5.22
C HIS A 524 18.63 -4.09 -5.87
N VAL A 525 18.60 -2.76 -5.70
CA VAL A 525 17.60 -1.88 -6.31
C VAL A 525 17.75 -1.83 -7.83
N TRP A 526 18.93 -2.08 -8.37
CA TRP A 526 19.20 -2.02 -9.81
C TRP A 526 18.74 -3.26 -10.56
N PHE A 527 18.54 -4.39 -9.87
CA PHE A 527 18.16 -5.68 -10.48
C PHE A 527 16.88 -6.26 -9.84
N PRO A 528 15.70 -5.66 -10.10
CA PRO A 528 14.45 -6.17 -9.54
C PRO A 528 13.92 -7.38 -10.31
N GLU A 529 13.40 -8.36 -9.57
CA GLU A 529 12.62 -9.51 -10.08
C GLU A 529 11.21 -9.43 -9.47
N ASN A 530 10.41 -8.48 -9.94
CA ASN A 530 9.08 -8.26 -9.39
C ASN A 530 7.98 -8.64 -10.39
N LYS A 531 6.84 -9.09 -9.88
CA LYS A 531 5.61 -9.19 -10.67
C LYS A 531 5.06 -7.79 -10.97
N ARG A 532 4.38 -7.62 -12.12
CA ARG A 532 3.77 -6.34 -12.51
C ARG A 532 2.63 -5.97 -11.54
N LEU A 533 2.54 -4.69 -11.15
CA LEU A 533 1.54 -4.17 -10.20
C LEU A 533 1.57 -4.83 -8.80
N ALA A 534 2.71 -5.34 -8.36
CA ALA A 534 2.86 -5.93 -7.03
C ALA A 534 2.42 -4.96 -5.90
N THR A 535 1.91 -5.50 -4.79
CA THR A 535 1.42 -4.68 -3.67
C THR A 535 2.57 -3.99 -2.95
N THR A 536 2.34 -2.84 -2.32
CA THR A 536 3.40 -2.08 -1.62
C THR A 536 4.13 -2.92 -0.57
N GLU A 537 3.41 -3.78 0.16
CA GLU A 537 3.95 -4.66 1.21
C GLU A 537 4.92 -5.72 0.66
N THR A 538 4.78 -6.08 -0.63
CA THR A 538 5.73 -6.96 -1.32
C THR A 538 6.94 -6.20 -1.86
N LEU A 539 6.78 -4.91 -2.20
CA LEU A 539 7.84 -4.07 -2.77
C LEU A 539 8.74 -3.42 -1.72
N PHE A 540 8.19 -3.01 -0.59
CA PHE A 540 8.90 -2.33 0.50
C PHE A 540 8.77 -3.13 1.80
N VAL A 541 9.80 -3.09 2.64
CA VAL A 541 9.80 -3.80 3.93
C VAL A 541 8.95 -3.05 4.95
N LEU A 542 9.19 -1.74 5.07
CA LEU A 542 8.45 -0.81 5.89
C LEU A 542 7.48 -0.02 5.00
N PRO A 543 6.23 0.20 5.43
CA PRO A 543 5.26 0.99 4.66
C PRO A 543 5.60 2.49 4.63
N GLN A 544 6.40 2.95 5.59
CA GLN A 544 6.75 4.35 5.81
C GLN A 544 8.01 4.80 5.05
N TYR A 545 8.08 6.10 4.74
CA TYR A 545 9.32 6.82 4.44
C TYR A 545 9.72 7.75 5.61
N ASP A 546 11.03 7.99 5.74
CA ASP A 546 11.59 9.04 6.60
C ASP A 546 11.68 10.33 5.78
N SER A 547 11.03 11.41 6.26
CA SER A 547 11.02 12.71 5.58
C SER A 547 12.41 13.36 5.59
N SER A 548 13.19 13.15 6.67
CA SER A 548 14.52 13.74 6.83
C SER A 548 15.53 13.17 5.84
N LEU A 549 15.37 11.89 5.49
CA LEU A 549 16.30 11.11 4.68
C LEU A 549 15.57 10.35 3.58
N ILE A 550 14.79 11.05 2.75
CA ILE A 550 13.88 10.43 1.77
C ILE A 550 14.56 9.44 0.82
N GLU A 551 15.76 9.77 0.31
CA GLU A 551 16.49 8.90 -0.63
C GLU A 551 17.01 7.63 0.04
N GLN A 552 17.74 7.77 1.14
CA GLN A 552 18.26 6.65 1.93
C GLN A 552 17.10 5.78 2.40
N SER A 553 16.01 6.40 2.87
CA SER A 553 14.81 5.71 3.30
C SER A 553 14.22 4.86 2.17
N LEU A 554 14.01 5.41 0.98
CA LEU A 554 13.42 4.67 -0.13
C LEU A 554 14.34 3.56 -0.68
N LEU A 555 15.64 3.84 -0.83
CA LEU A 555 16.62 2.88 -1.37
C LEU A 555 16.88 1.71 -0.41
N LEU A 556 17.08 1.99 0.88
CA LEU A 556 17.34 0.96 1.90
C LEU A 556 16.08 0.17 2.28
N ASN A 557 14.90 0.75 2.14
CA ASN A 557 13.62 0.10 2.42
C ASN A 557 13.08 -0.77 1.27
N ARG A 558 13.62 -0.61 0.05
CA ARG A 558 13.22 -1.45 -1.10
C ARG A 558 13.61 -2.91 -0.84
N ARG A 559 12.62 -3.80 -0.80
CA ARG A 559 12.78 -5.22 -0.46
C ARG A 559 13.75 -5.93 -1.41
N ARG A 560 14.71 -6.67 -0.87
CA ARG A 560 15.60 -7.56 -1.63
C ARG A 560 14.82 -8.77 -2.16
N ASN A 561 15.11 -9.21 -3.38
CA ASN A 561 14.41 -10.34 -3.99
C ASN A 561 14.75 -11.63 -3.20
N GLU A 562 13.79 -12.17 -2.45
CA GLU A 562 13.90 -13.52 -1.86
C GLU A 562 13.37 -14.52 -2.90
N PRO A 563 14.17 -15.48 -3.39
CA PRO A 563 13.62 -16.63 -4.12
C PRO A 563 12.66 -17.38 -3.19
N GLU A 564 11.45 -17.68 -3.66
CA GLU A 564 10.34 -18.25 -2.86
C GLU A 564 10.81 -19.45 -2.01
N HIS A 565 11.00 -19.21 -0.70
CA HIS A 565 11.55 -20.19 0.25
C HIS A 565 10.73 -21.49 0.34
N GLN A 566 9.44 -21.43 -0.01
CA GLN A 566 8.52 -22.56 0.04
C GLN A 566 8.83 -23.65 -1.00
N LYS A 567 9.42 -23.30 -2.15
CA LYS A 567 9.91 -24.28 -3.14
C LYS A 567 11.12 -25.05 -2.61
N ASN A 568 12.07 -24.33 -1.98
CA ASN A 568 13.34 -24.91 -1.58
C ASN A 568 13.22 -25.81 -0.35
N ILE A 569 12.30 -25.54 0.59
CA ILE A 569 12.08 -26.42 1.75
C ILE A 569 11.60 -27.80 1.29
N PHE A 570 10.67 -27.85 0.33
CA PHE A 570 10.15 -29.10 -0.21
C PHE A 570 11.23 -29.88 -1.00
N GLU A 571 12.01 -29.18 -1.83
CA GLU A 571 13.14 -29.78 -2.56
C GLU A 571 14.25 -30.30 -1.65
N ASP A 572 14.59 -29.57 -0.58
CA ASP A 572 15.60 -29.98 0.39
C ASP A 572 15.10 -31.15 1.25
N HIS A 573 13.80 -31.22 1.54
CA HIS A 573 13.20 -32.36 2.26
C HIS A 573 13.12 -33.63 1.39
N LEU A 574 12.77 -33.49 0.11
CA LEU A 574 12.79 -34.60 -0.86
C LEU A 574 14.17 -35.20 -1.05
N LYS A 575 15.21 -34.36 -1.13
CA LYS A 575 16.62 -34.82 -1.20
C LYS A 575 17.04 -35.59 0.05
N GLY A 576 16.54 -35.21 1.22
CA GLY A 576 16.79 -35.92 2.48
C GLY A 576 16.19 -37.32 2.56
N LEU A 577 15.12 -37.59 1.81
CA LEU A 577 14.41 -38.87 1.76
C LEU A 577 14.98 -39.84 0.70
N GLY A 578 16.08 -39.49 0.03
CA GLY A 578 16.68 -40.33 -1.02
C GLY A 578 15.84 -40.42 -2.31
N MET A 579 14.80 -39.60 -2.43
CA MET A 579 14.05 -39.43 -3.66
C MET A 579 14.88 -38.53 -4.59
N ALA A 580 15.17 -39.02 -5.80
CA ALA A 580 15.89 -38.23 -6.78
C ALA A 580 15.14 -36.89 -7.00
N PRO A 581 15.85 -35.74 -7.02
CA PRO A 581 15.23 -34.50 -7.46
C PRO A 581 14.63 -34.76 -8.84
N TYR A 582 13.37 -34.36 -9.02
CA TYR A 582 12.68 -34.42 -10.30
C TYR A 582 13.63 -33.97 -11.41
N SER A 583 13.87 -34.84 -12.39
CA SER A 583 14.68 -34.51 -13.56
C SER A 583 14.10 -33.25 -14.22
N GLU A 584 14.97 -32.32 -14.63
CA GLU A 584 14.58 -31.08 -15.31
C GLU A 584 13.71 -31.31 -16.57
N ASP A 585 13.69 -32.54 -17.09
CA ASP A 585 12.95 -32.96 -18.28
C ASP A 585 11.47 -33.31 -18.04
N GLU A 586 11.03 -33.47 -16.78
CA GLU A 586 9.60 -33.44 -16.43
C GLU A 586 9.32 -32.16 -15.64
N LYS A 587 9.30 -31.03 -16.34
CA LYS A 587 8.44 -29.92 -15.92
C LYS A 587 7.04 -30.51 -15.81
N LEU A 588 6.61 -30.85 -14.59
CA LEU A 588 5.21 -31.09 -14.28
C LEU A 588 4.45 -29.99 -15.01
N ASP A 589 3.61 -30.38 -15.96
CA ASP A 589 2.93 -29.49 -16.89
C ASP A 589 2.06 -28.53 -16.04
N ASN A 590 2.67 -27.44 -15.59
CA ASN A 590 2.16 -26.51 -14.58
C ASN A 590 1.18 -25.54 -15.26
N ASN A 591 0.41 -26.09 -16.20
CA ASN A 591 -0.53 -25.39 -17.02
C ASN A 591 -1.75 -25.11 -16.18
N THR A 592 -2.24 -23.89 -16.34
CA THR A 592 -3.47 -23.47 -15.66
C THR A 592 -4.64 -24.25 -16.24
N LYS A 593 -5.42 -24.92 -15.39
CA LYS A 593 -6.62 -25.65 -15.82
C LYS A 593 -7.87 -24.86 -15.46
N ILE A 594 -8.76 -24.66 -16.42
CA ILE A 594 -10.00 -23.92 -16.24
C ILE A 594 -11.18 -24.84 -16.53
N TYR A 595 -11.98 -25.13 -15.51
CA TYR A 595 -13.29 -25.75 -15.67
C TYR A 595 -14.36 -24.67 -15.80
N LEU A 596 -14.93 -24.50 -16.98
CA LEU A 596 -16.08 -23.61 -17.18
C LEU A 596 -17.34 -24.35 -16.76
N CYS A 597 -18.06 -23.83 -15.78
CA CYS A 597 -19.26 -24.44 -15.22
C CYS A 597 -20.46 -23.50 -15.38
N GLY A 598 -21.37 -23.85 -16.29
CA GLY A 598 -22.64 -23.15 -16.50
C GLY A 598 -23.84 -23.89 -15.93
N THR A 599 -24.87 -23.17 -15.48
CA THR A 599 -26.15 -23.76 -15.07
C THR A 599 -27.29 -23.23 -15.93
N LEU A 600 -28.12 -24.12 -16.47
CA LEU A 600 -29.29 -23.78 -17.28
C LEU A 600 -30.57 -24.24 -16.60
N TRP A 601 -31.58 -23.37 -16.54
CA TRP A 601 -32.91 -23.71 -16.06
C TRP A 601 -33.98 -22.91 -16.81
N HIS A 602 -34.72 -23.58 -17.69
CA HIS A 602 -35.76 -22.97 -18.54
C HIS A 602 -35.28 -21.75 -19.35
N GLU A 603 -34.00 -21.72 -19.72
CA GLU A 603 -33.42 -20.69 -20.58
C GLU A 603 -34.04 -20.75 -21.97
N THR A 604 -34.17 -19.59 -22.62
CA THR A 604 -34.58 -19.49 -24.02
C THR A 604 -33.45 -19.93 -24.96
N ILE A 605 -33.80 -20.24 -26.22
CA ILE A 605 -32.80 -20.54 -27.26
C ILE A 605 -31.78 -19.39 -27.41
N SER A 606 -32.25 -18.14 -27.35
CA SER A 606 -31.39 -16.95 -27.46
C SER A 606 -30.38 -16.86 -26.31
N GLU A 607 -30.80 -17.12 -25.08
CA GLU A 607 -29.92 -17.15 -23.89
C GLU A 607 -28.90 -18.29 -24.00
N MET A 608 -29.36 -19.51 -24.31
CA MET A 608 -28.46 -20.67 -24.49
C MET A 608 -27.41 -20.44 -25.57
N ILE A 609 -27.74 -19.72 -26.65
CA ILE A 609 -26.77 -19.38 -27.71
C ILE A 609 -25.63 -18.50 -27.17
N LEU A 610 -25.85 -17.62 -26.19
CA LEU A 610 -24.82 -16.72 -25.67
C LEU A 610 -23.72 -17.47 -24.91
N ILE A 611 -24.10 -18.33 -23.97
CA ILE A 611 -23.12 -19.16 -23.25
C ILE A 611 -22.40 -20.11 -24.21
N LEU A 612 -23.10 -20.68 -25.19
CA LEU A 612 -22.50 -21.58 -26.17
C LEU A 612 -21.52 -20.83 -27.10
N LYS A 613 -21.84 -19.61 -27.53
CA LYS A 613 -20.90 -18.75 -28.27
C LYS A 613 -19.63 -18.51 -27.46
N SER A 614 -19.77 -18.21 -26.17
CA SER A 614 -18.63 -17.98 -25.28
C SER A 614 -17.75 -19.23 -25.14
N ILE A 615 -18.36 -20.40 -24.96
CA ILE A 615 -17.65 -21.69 -24.90
C ILE A 615 -16.89 -21.97 -26.21
N MET A 616 -17.52 -21.75 -27.38
CA MET A 616 -16.87 -21.99 -28.68
C MET A 616 -15.73 -20.99 -28.96
N ARG A 617 -15.88 -19.72 -28.57
CA ARG A 617 -14.78 -18.73 -28.67
C ARG A 617 -13.59 -19.12 -27.82
N MET A 618 -13.83 -19.64 -26.61
CA MET A 618 -12.78 -20.17 -25.75
C MET A 618 -12.10 -21.41 -26.36
N ASP A 619 -12.88 -22.30 -27.00
CA ASP A 619 -12.36 -23.48 -27.69
C ASP A 619 -11.39 -23.10 -28.82
N ILE A 620 -11.73 -22.08 -29.62
CA ILE A 620 -10.85 -21.56 -30.69
C ILE A 620 -9.55 -20.98 -30.11
N ASP A 621 -9.63 -20.11 -29.08
CA ASP A 621 -8.44 -19.48 -28.47
C ASP A 621 -7.50 -20.53 -27.87
N GLN A 622 -8.05 -21.48 -27.11
CA GLN A 622 -7.27 -22.55 -26.49
C GLN A 622 -6.64 -23.47 -27.55
N SER A 623 -7.37 -23.81 -28.62
CA SER A 623 -6.86 -24.64 -29.71
C SER A 623 -5.69 -23.97 -30.43
N ALA A 624 -5.79 -22.67 -30.72
CA ALA A 624 -4.72 -21.90 -31.33
C ALA A 624 -3.45 -21.87 -30.45
N ARG A 625 -3.60 -21.72 -29.14
CA ARG A 625 -2.48 -21.79 -28.19
C ARG A 625 -1.85 -23.17 -28.11
N ARG A 626 -2.67 -24.22 -28.11
CA ARG A 626 -2.22 -25.62 -28.14
C ARG A 626 -1.38 -25.88 -29.39
N GLN A 627 -1.84 -25.47 -30.56
CA GLN A 627 -1.07 -25.59 -31.81
C GLN A 627 0.23 -24.77 -31.77
N ALA A 628 0.20 -23.53 -31.27
CA ALA A 628 1.41 -22.71 -31.12
C ALA A 628 2.47 -23.36 -30.22
N ARG A 629 2.05 -24.05 -29.17
CA ARG A 629 2.94 -24.79 -28.28
C ARG A 629 3.43 -26.09 -28.90
N ASP A 630 2.52 -26.91 -29.43
CA ASP A 630 2.81 -28.28 -29.85
C ASP A 630 3.52 -28.31 -31.21
N GLU A 631 3.16 -27.43 -32.15
CA GLU A 631 3.75 -27.39 -33.51
C GLU A 631 4.94 -26.42 -33.61
N PHE A 632 4.88 -25.26 -32.94
CA PHE A 632 5.87 -24.19 -33.08
C PHE A 632 6.78 -24.02 -31.84
N GLN A 633 6.62 -24.84 -30.80
CA GLN A 633 7.40 -24.78 -29.54
C GLN A 633 7.41 -23.39 -28.88
N VAL A 634 6.36 -22.60 -29.08
CA VAL A 634 6.23 -21.27 -28.47
C VAL A 634 5.90 -21.43 -26.99
N ILE A 635 6.72 -20.83 -26.12
CA ILE A 635 6.46 -20.78 -24.68
C ILE A 635 5.46 -19.63 -24.41
N ASP A 636 4.18 -19.97 -24.28
CA ASP A 636 3.14 -19.02 -23.87
C ASP A 636 3.00 -18.98 -22.33
N PRO A 637 3.36 -17.87 -21.66
CA PRO A 637 3.19 -17.75 -20.20
C PRO A 637 1.72 -17.74 -19.76
N ASP A 638 0.80 -17.45 -20.68
CA ASP A 638 -0.64 -17.36 -20.43
C ASP A 638 -1.36 -18.65 -20.86
N TYR A 639 -0.64 -19.71 -21.21
CA TYR A 639 -1.24 -20.99 -21.62
C TYR A 639 -2.18 -21.54 -20.53
N TYR A 640 -3.34 -22.03 -20.97
CA TYR A 640 -4.31 -22.71 -20.13
C TYR A 640 -4.97 -23.87 -20.88
N ASP A 641 -5.37 -24.89 -20.12
CA ASP A 641 -6.25 -25.96 -20.59
C ASP A 641 -7.67 -25.69 -20.13
N MET A 642 -8.65 -26.03 -20.97
CA MET A 642 -10.04 -25.73 -20.74
C MET A 642 -10.92 -26.97 -20.90
N GLU A 643 -11.89 -27.12 -20.01
CA GLU A 643 -12.98 -28.08 -20.13
C GLU A 643 -14.31 -27.41 -19.75
N ALA A 644 -15.34 -27.58 -20.57
CA ALA A 644 -16.64 -26.93 -20.36
C ALA A 644 -17.67 -27.94 -19.84
N HIS A 645 -18.39 -27.55 -18.79
CA HIS A 645 -19.45 -28.31 -18.14
C HIS A 645 -20.71 -27.46 -18.03
N VAL A 646 -21.82 -27.94 -18.56
CA VAL A 646 -23.12 -27.27 -18.49
C VAL A 646 -24.11 -28.17 -17.75
N PHE A 647 -24.75 -27.65 -16.71
CA PHE A 647 -25.67 -28.39 -15.86
C PHE A 647 -27.11 -27.95 -16.13
N PHE A 648 -27.89 -28.81 -16.78
CA PHE A 648 -29.33 -28.63 -16.96
C PHE A 648 -30.07 -29.06 -15.70
N ASP A 649 -30.75 -28.13 -15.05
CA ASP A 649 -31.64 -28.42 -13.94
C ASP A 649 -33.04 -28.84 -14.44
N ASP A 650 -33.61 -29.88 -13.84
CA ASP A 650 -34.93 -30.45 -14.24
C ASP A 650 -35.03 -30.85 -15.73
N ALA A 651 -34.08 -31.66 -16.20
CA ALA A 651 -33.90 -32.01 -17.61
C ALA A 651 -34.91 -33.03 -18.17
N PHE A 652 -35.73 -33.66 -17.33
CA PHE A 652 -36.58 -34.79 -17.71
C PHE A 652 -38.04 -34.56 -17.33
N TYR A 653 -38.95 -34.94 -18.22
CA TYR A 653 -40.34 -35.23 -17.89
C TYR A 653 -40.47 -36.69 -17.45
N HIS A 654 -41.45 -36.93 -16.58
CA HIS A 654 -41.81 -38.26 -16.10
C HIS A 654 -43.25 -38.51 -16.51
N ASP A 655 -43.46 -39.54 -17.32
CA ASP A 655 -44.80 -39.99 -17.70
C ASP A 655 -45.49 -40.73 -16.53
N GLU A 656 -46.79 -41.03 -16.65
CA GLU A 656 -47.57 -41.77 -15.64
C GLU A 656 -46.95 -43.13 -15.28
N ASN A 657 -46.24 -43.73 -16.25
CA ASN A 657 -45.48 -44.98 -16.09
C ASN A 657 -44.05 -44.79 -15.55
N GLN A 658 -43.70 -43.60 -15.05
CA GLN A 658 -42.35 -43.18 -14.64
C GLN A 658 -41.25 -43.31 -15.70
N GLN A 659 -41.62 -43.44 -16.98
CA GLN A 659 -40.65 -43.38 -18.07
C GLN A 659 -40.14 -41.94 -18.26
N ARG A 660 -38.84 -41.82 -18.50
CA ARG A 660 -38.13 -40.55 -18.57
C ARG A 660 -38.04 -40.10 -20.02
N THR A 661 -38.55 -38.91 -20.31
CA THR A 661 -38.38 -38.24 -21.60
C THR A 661 -37.64 -36.92 -21.39
N LEU A 662 -36.92 -36.44 -22.42
CA LEU A 662 -36.22 -35.16 -22.33
C LEU A 662 -37.23 -34.02 -22.33
N ASN A 663 -36.94 -32.98 -21.56
CA ASN A 663 -37.75 -31.76 -21.60
C ASN A 663 -37.55 -30.99 -22.92
N ILE A 664 -38.44 -30.04 -23.21
CA ILE A 664 -38.37 -29.22 -24.42
C ILE A 664 -37.07 -28.41 -24.50
N PHE A 665 -36.59 -27.90 -23.36
CA PHE A 665 -35.40 -27.04 -23.28
C PHE A 665 -34.11 -27.78 -23.64
N VAL A 666 -34.01 -29.08 -23.34
CA VAL A 666 -32.89 -29.92 -23.76
C VAL A 666 -32.96 -30.20 -25.25
N ASN A 667 -34.16 -30.29 -25.86
CA ASN A 667 -34.30 -30.37 -27.31
C ASN A 667 -33.87 -29.06 -27.98
N ASP A 668 -34.32 -27.92 -27.45
CA ASP A 668 -33.95 -26.58 -27.89
C ASP A 668 -32.43 -26.34 -27.80
N PHE A 669 -31.76 -26.94 -26.82
CA PHE A 669 -30.31 -26.90 -26.69
C PHE A 669 -29.57 -27.52 -27.90
N PHE A 670 -30.11 -28.59 -28.50
CA PHE A 670 -29.53 -29.17 -29.72
C PHE A 670 -29.64 -28.22 -30.92
N GLU A 671 -30.69 -27.40 -30.98
CA GLU A 671 -30.79 -26.35 -31.99
C GLU A 671 -29.81 -25.20 -31.69
N ALA A 672 -29.76 -24.78 -30.42
CA ALA A 672 -28.89 -23.70 -29.95
C ALA A 672 -27.40 -23.99 -30.21
N ILE A 673 -26.93 -25.22 -29.95
CA ILE A 673 -25.52 -25.58 -30.12
C ILE A 673 -25.07 -25.54 -31.58
N ASN A 674 -25.92 -25.99 -32.51
CA ASN A 674 -25.62 -25.94 -33.94
C ASN A 674 -25.63 -24.50 -34.46
N LYS A 675 -26.61 -23.69 -34.03
CA LYS A 675 -26.65 -22.25 -34.36
C LYS A 675 -25.43 -21.51 -33.81
N ALA A 676 -25.05 -21.77 -32.56
CA ALA A 676 -23.87 -21.15 -31.95
C ALA A 676 -22.58 -21.54 -32.68
N ALA A 677 -22.41 -22.81 -33.04
CA ALA A 677 -21.27 -23.28 -33.83
C ALA A 677 -21.19 -22.58 -35.19
N GLY A 678 -22.31 -22.49 -35.93
CA GLY A 678 -22.36 -21.81 -37.22
C GLY A 678 -22.01 -20.31 -37.14
N ILE A 679 -22.46 -19.63 -36.08
CA ILE A 679 -22.16 -18.20 -35.87
C ILE A 679 -20.67 -17.97 -35.50
N VAL A 680 -20.09 -18.83 -34.67
CA VAL A 680 -18.70 -18.62 -34.19
C VAL A 680 -17.66 -19.05 -35.22
N HIS A 681 -17.93 -20.09 -36.00
CA HIS A 681 -17.03 -20.57 -37.06
C HIS A 681 -17.30 -19.92 -38.42
N ASP A 682 -18.32 -19.07 -38.54
CA ASP A 682 -18.73 -18.41 -39.79
C ASP A 682 -19.04 -19.42 -40.91
N VAL A 683 -19.71 -20.53 -40.54
CA VAL A 683 -20.12 -21.60 -41.46
C VAL A 683 -21.62 -21.80 -41.33
N GLU A 684 -22.37 -21.34 -42.33
CA GLU A 684 -23.82 -21.47 -42.35
C GLU A 684 -24.25 -22.95 -42.35
N GLY A 685 -25.17 -23.31 -41.46
CA GLY A 685 -25.67 -24.68 -41.35
C GLY A 685 -24.71 -25.69 -40.72
N MET A 686 -23.62 -25.26 -40.08
CA MET A 686 -22.70 -26.15 -39.35
C MET A 686 -23.44 -27.01 -38.32
N LYS A 687 -23.27 -28.33 -38.41
CA LYS A 687 -23.81 -29.30 -37.45
C LYS A 687 -22.68 -30.03 -36.76
N LEU A 688 -22.71 -30.04 -35.42
CA LEU A 688 -21.76 -30.82 -34.65
C LEU A 688 -22.09 -32.31 -34.71
N ALA A 689 -21.06 -33.14 -34.54
CA ALA A 689 -21.24 -34.58 -34.38
C ALA A 689 -22.20 -34.88 -33.21
N PRO A 690 -23.01 -35.96 -33.30
CA PRO A 690 -23.90 -36.33 -32.21
C PRO A 690 -23.12 -36.61 -30.92
N PRO A 691 -23.65 -36.22 -29.75
CA PRO A 691 -22.96 -36.42 -28.49
C PRO A 691 -22.84 -37.91 -28.13
N GLN A 692 -21.78 -38.24 -27.40
CA GLN A 692 -21.74 -39.47 -26.63
C GLN A 692 -22.75 -39.38 -25.48
N LYS A 693 -23.70 -40.32 -25.42
CA LYS A 693 -24.71 -40.41 -24.37
C LYS A 693 -24.24 -41.37 -23.28
N THR A 694 -24.25 -40.94 -22.03
CA THR A 694 -23.90 -41.78 -20.88
C THR A 694 -25.00 -41.67 -19.82
N ALA A 695 -25.54 -42.81 -19.37
CA ALA A 695 -26.44 -42.84 -18.21
C ALA A 695 -25.64 -42.58 -16.94
N THR A 696 -26.13 -41.72 -16.05
CA THR A 696 -25.42 -41.36 -14.81
C THR A 696 -26.31 -41.55 -13.58
N PRO A 697 -25.73 -41.69 -12.38
CA PRO A 697 -26.52 -41.86 -11.16
C PRO A 697 -27.54 -40.74 -10.95
N TYR A 698 -27.22 -39.51 -11.34
CA TYR A 698 -28.05 -38.31 -11.20
C TYR A 698 -29.02 -38.04 -12.37
N GLY A 699 -28.98 -38.82 -13.45
CA GLY A 699 -29.79 -38.58 -14.65
C GLY A 699 -29.09 -39.07 -15.91
N GLY A 700 -28.57 -38.13 -16.70
CA GLY A 700 -27.81 -38.42 -17.91
C GLY A 700 -26.67 -37.44 -18.16
N ARG A 701 -25.80 -37.79 -19.11
CA ARG A 701 -24.69 -36.95 -19.56
C ARG A 701 -24.54 -37.04 -21.06
N LEU A 702 -24.35 -35.90 -21.70
CA LEU A 702 -24.05 -35.76 -23.11
C LEU A 702 -22.64 -35.18 -23.24
N SER A 703 -21.81 -35.73 -24.11
CA SER A 703 -20.42 -35.27 -24.28
C SER A 703 -20.11 -35.03 -25.74
N TRP A 704 -19.63 -33.82 -26.04
CA TRP A 704 -19.17 -33.40 -27.35
C TRP A 704 -17.68 -33.11 -27.31
N ARG A 705 -16.98 -33.49 -28.39
CA ARG A 705 -15.68 -32.92 -28.72
C ARG A 705 -15.91 -31.75 -29.66
N LEU A 706 -15.55 -30.54 -29.22
CA LEU A 706 -15.69 -29.32 -30.00
C LEU A 706 -14.67 -29.28 -31.15
N PRO A 707 -14.87 -28.42 -32.18
CA PRO A 707 -13.98 -28.35 -33.34
C PRO A 707 -12.50 -28.06 -32.98
N GLY A 708 -12.24 -27.24 -31.96
CA GLY A 708 -10.90 -26.96 -31.43
C GLY A 708 -10.31 -28.07 -30.56
N GLY A 709 -11.06 -29.15 -30.36
CA GLY A 709 -10.63 -30.36 -29.66
C GLY A 709 -10.94 -30.39 -28.16
N ASN A 710 -11.43 -29.29 -27.58
CA ASN A 710 -11.83 -29.27 -26.16
C ASN A 710 -13.14 -30.03 -25.92
N LEU A 711 -13.35 -30.42 -24.67
CA LEU A 711 -14.50 -31.23 -24.27
C LEU A 711 -15.62 -30.32 -23.72
N LEU A 712 -16.83 -30.51 -24.25
CA LEU A 712 -18.07 -29.97 -23.71
C LEU A 712 -18.92 -31.11 -23.13
N VAL A 713 -19.17 -31.05 -21.84
CA VAL A 713 -19.96 -32.03 -21.10
C VAL A 713 -21.25 -31.39 -20.59
N VAL A 714 -22.38 -31.87 -21.06
CA VAL A 714 -23.70 -31.44 -20.59
C VAL A 714 -24.27 -32.47 -19.64
N HIS A 715 -24.49 -32.05 -18.40
CA HIS A 715 -25.03 -32.86 -17.32
C HIS A 715 -26.55 -32.63 -17.22
N LEU A 716 -27.33 -33.69 -17.45
CA LEU A 716 -28.78 -33.66 -17.39
C LEU A 716 -29.24 -34.15 -16.00
N LYS A 717 -29.73 -33.24 -15.17
CA LYS A 717 -30.19 -33.57 -13.80
C LYS A 717 -31.64 -34.06 -13.82
N ASP A 718 -31.88 -35.18 -13.16
CA ASP A 718 -33.22 -35.65 -12.85
C ASP A 718 -33.70 -35.07 -11.51
N LYS A 719 -34.81 -34.32 -11.53
CA LYS A 719 -35.42 -33.71 -10.34
C LYS A 719 -35.78 -34.70 -9.23
N LEU A 720 -36.01 -35.97 -9.56
CA LEU A 720 -36.33 -37.00 -8.58
C LEU A 720 -35.08 -37.51 -7.86
N LYS A 721 -33.88 -37.23 -8.38
CA LYS A 721 -32.61 -37.72 -7.85
C LYS A 721 -31.74 -36.63 -7.25
N VAL A 722 -31.75 -35.43 -7.82
CA VAL A 722 -30.95 -34.29 -7.36
C VAL A 722 -31.87 -33.12 -7.10
N SER A 723 -31.62 -32.41 -5.98
CA SER A 723 -32.36 -31.21 -5.64
C SER A 723 -32.26 -30.14 -6.74
N LYS A 724 -33.39 -29.49 -6.99
CA LYS A 724 -33.51 -28.32 -7.88
C LYS A 724 -32.79 -27.12 -7.25
N LYS A 725 -32.50 -26.10 -8.05
CA LYS A 725 -31.78 -24.84 -7.77
C LYS A 725 -30.30 -24.87 -8.16
N LYS A 726 -29.81 -23.68 -8.52
CA LYS A 726 -28.43 -23.40 -8.93
C LYS A 726 -27.38 -23.88 -7.92
N ARG A 727 -27.58 -23.66 -6.60
CA ARG A 727 -26.68 -24.14 -5.54
C ARG A 727 -26.37 -25.63 -5.63
N TRP A 728 -27.37 -26.48 -5.87
CA TRP A 728 -27.16 -27.93 -5.93
C TRP A 728 -26.45 -28.37 -7.19
N SER A 729 -26.59 -27.63 -8.30
CA SER A 729 -25.75 -27.81 -9.48
C SER A 729 -24.29 -27.42 -9.18
N MET A 730 -24.07 -26.35 -8.39
CA MET A 730 -22.72 -25.97 -7.94
C MET A 730 -22.06 -27.02 -7.05
N VAL A 731 -22.78 -27.51 -6.04
CA VAL A 731 -22.32 -28.62 -5.19
C VAL A 731 -21.95 -29.82 -6.06
N MET A 732 -22.80 -30.18 -7.02
CA MET A 732 -22.55 -31.32 -7.90
C MET A 732 -21.25 -31.20 -8.69
N TYR A 733 -20.96 -30.04 -9.31
CA TYR A 733 -19.70 -29.89 -10.05
C TYR A 733 -18.49 -29.79 -9.13
N MET A 734 -18.62 -29.22 -7.92
CA MET A 734 -17.52 -29.16 -6.95
C MET A 734 -17.13 -30.58 -6.52
N TYR A 735 -18.10 -31.41 -6.15
CA TYR A 735 -17.84 -32.80 -5.77
C TYR A 735 -17.37 -33.65 -6.96
N TYR A 736 -17.87 -33.40 -8.17
CA TYR A 736 -17.44 -34.16 -9.34
C TYR A 736 -16.03 -33.78 -9.82
N LEU A 737 -15.77 -32.48 -10.02
CA LEU A 737 -14.53 -31.99 -10.60
C LEU A 737 -13.40 -31.93 -9.57
N LEU A 738 -13.68 -31.47 -8.35
CA LEU A 738 -12.67 -31.32 -7.31
C LEU A 738 -12.59 -32.57 -6.44
N GLY A 739 -13.75 -33.07 -5.98
CA GLY A 739 -13.82 -34.29 -5.18
C GLY A 739 -13.39 -35.54 -5.95
N TYR A 740 -14.10 -35.90 -7.01
CA TYR A 740 -13.85 -37.16 -7.70
C TYR A 740 -12.67 -37.10 -8.67
N ARG A 741 -12.60 -36.08 -9.55
CA ARG A 741 -11.54 -36.05 -10.57
C ARG A 741 -10.17 -35.66 -10.04
N ILE A 742 -10.09 -34.72 -9.08
CA ILE A 742 -8.81 -34.34 -8.50
C ILE A 742 -8.45 -35.26 -7.32
N LEU A 743 -9.28 -35.33 -6.25
CA LEU A 743 -8.94 -36.19 -5.09
C LEU A 743 -9.07 -37.69 -5.39
N GLY A 744 -10.13 -38.14 -6.07
CA GLY A 744 -10.35 -39.56 -6.34
C GLY A 744 -9.30 -40.20 -7.26
N GLN A 745 -8.86 -39.50 -8.31
CA GLN A 745 -7.75 -39.97 -9.15
C GLN A 745 -6.44 -40.04 -8.38
N CYS A 746 -6.22 -39.15 -7.42
CA CYS A 746 -5.08 -39.21 -6.50
C CYS A 746 -5.16 -40.45 -5.60
N GLU A 747 -6.33 -40.80 -5.07
CA GLU A 747 -6.52 -42.01 -4.25
C GLU A 747 -6.25 -43.30 -5.06
N GLU A 748 -6.70 -43.37 -6.32
CA GLU A 748 -6.42 -44.50 -7.22
C GLU A 748 -4.93 -44.60 -7.61
N ARG A 749 -4.29 -43.46 -7.89
CA ARG A 749 -2.82 -43.39 -8.08
C ARG A 749 -2.08 -43.82 -6.82
N MET A 750 -2.59 -43.51 -5.63
CA MET A 750 -1.97 -43.92 -4.38
C MET A 750 -2.16 -45.41 -4.12
N LYS A 751 -3.35 -45.97 -4.35
CA LYS A 751 -3.59 -47.43 -4.26
C LYS A 751 -2.67 -48.21 -5.20
N SER A 752 -2.43 -47.70 -6.41
CA SER A 752 -1.47 -48.31 -7.34
C SER A 752 -0.02 -48.15 -6.87
N LEU A 753 0.36 -47.02 -6.27
CA LEU A 753 1.70 -46.83 -5.68
C LEU A 753 1.94 -47.73 -4.46
N THR A 754 0.96 -47.87 -3.56
CA THR A 754 1.01 -48.78 -2.42
C THR A 754 1.20 -50.21 -2.89
N LYS A 755 0.49 -50.63 -3.94
CA LYS A 755 0.66 -51.94 -4.56
C LYS A 755 2.09 -52.16 -5.09
N VAL A 756 2.67 -51.16 -5.75
CA VAL A 756 4.07 -51.21 -6.22
C VAL A 756 5.07 -51.31 -5.05
N ILE A 757 4.81 -50.62 -3.94
CA ILE A 757 5.64 -50.70 -2.72
C ILE A 757 5.52 -52.08 -2.05
N GLU A 758 4.32 -52.66 -2.00
CA GLU A 758 4.07 -54.00 -1.48
C GLU A 758 4.80 -55.08 -2.31
N ASP A 759 4.89 -54.87 -3.62
CA ASP A 759 5.60 -55.74 -4.55
C ASP A 759 7.14 -55.52 -4.55
N SER A 760 7.65 -54.47 -3.88
CA SER A 760 9.09 -54.14 -3.83
C SER A 760 9.87 -55.02 -2.83
N PRO A 761 11.10 -55.47 -3.16
CA PRO A 761 11.94 -56.25 -2.26
C PRO A 761 12.33 -55.49 -0.97
N ASP A 762 12.32 -54.15 -0.99
CA ASP A 762 12.66 -53.26 0.14
C ASP A 762 11.46 -52.86 1.02
N LYS A 763 10.35 -53.60 0.93
CA LYS A 763 9.09 -53.35 1.66
C LYS A 763 9.23 -53.04 3.16
N ARG A 764 10.28 -53.55 3.83
CA ARG A 764 10.53 -53.31 5.27
C ARG A 764 10.99 -51.88 5.58
N ASN A 765 11.78 -51.25 4.71
CA ASN A 765 12.23 -49.87 4.91
C ASN A 765 11.09 -48.89 4.62
N TYR A 766 10.30 -49.15 3.57
CA TYR A 766 9.13 -48.33 3.26
C TYR A 766 8.02 -48.46 4.32
N ARG A 767 7.75 -49.68 4.83
CA ARG A 767 6.80 -49.87 5.95
C ARG A 767 7.23 -49.14 7.22
N ARG A 768 8.51 -49.14 7.58
CA ARG A 768 9.00 -48.39 8.75
C ARG A 768 8.80 -46.88 8.64
N HIS A 769 8.88 -46.32 7.43
CA HIS A 769 8.56 -44.91 7.18
C HIS A 769 7.04 -44.62 7.24
N PHE A 770 6.21 -45.59 6.85
CA PHE A 770 4.75 -45.51 6.92
C PHE A 770 4.21 -45.69 8.35
N ASP A 771 4.70 -46.69 9.09
CA ASP A 771 4.27 -47.03 10.46
C ASP A 771 4.67 -45.95 11.49
N GLN A 772 5.67 -45.11 11.19
CA GLN A 772 6.04 -43.98 12.05
C GLN A 772 5.10 -42.78 11.93
N ASN A 773 4.22 -42.75 10.92
CA ASN A 773 3.23 -41.70 10.70
C ASN A 773 1.82 -42.31 10.85
N GLU A 774 1.39 -42.52 12.10
CA GLU A 774 0.19 -43.29 12.49
C GLU A 774 -1.16 -42.74 12.00
N ASP A 775 -1.20 -41.59 11.34
CA ASP A 775 -2.42 -41.03 10.76
C ASP A 775 -2.33 -41.03 9.23
N LEU A 776 -3.10 -41.91 8.58
CA LEU A 776 -3.30 -41.91 7.13
C LEU A 776 -3.69 -40.50 6.62
N HIS A 777 -4.39 -39.71 7.45
CA HIS A 777 -4.79 -38.31 7.20
C HIS A 777 -3.63 -37.31 7.16
N VAL A 778 -2.57 -37.55 7.94
CA VAL A 778 -1.34 -36.74 7.94
C VAL A 778 -0.48 -37.10 6.72
N TYR A 779 -0.46 -38.37 6.32
CA TYR A 779 0.21 -38.83 5.10
C TYR A 779 -0.34 -38.19 3.82
N TYR A 780 -1.66 -38.01 3.71
CA TYR A 780 -2.30 -37.27 2.60
C TYR A 780 -1.87 -35.80 2.52
N LYS A 781 -1.60 -35.16 3.65
CA LYS A 781 -1.23 -33.73 3.76
C LYS A 781 0.26 -33.48 3.52
N ASP A 782 1.10 -34.42 3.93
CA ASP A 782 2.56 -34.23 3.94
C ASP A 782 3.25 -34.75 2.66
N ILE A 783 2.70 -35.77 1.98
CA ILE A 783 3.34 -36.36 0.77
C ILE A 783 2.55 -36.11 -0.52
N LEU A 784 1.25 -36.41 -0.56
CA LEU A 784 0.41 -36.04 -1.73
C LEU A 784 -0.05 -34.58 -1.68
N GLY A 785 -0.14 -34.02 -0.48
CA GLY A 785 -0.63 -32.67 -0.23
C GLY A 785 0.07 -31.62 -1.09
N PRO A 786 1.41 -31.60 -1.25
CA PRO A 786 2.06 -30.58 -2.08
C PRO A 786 1.73 -30.67 -3.58
N ARG A 787 1.64 -31.86 -4.18
CA ARG A 787 1.31 -32.04 -5.60
C ARG A 787 -0.17 -31.80 -5.86
N LEU A 788 -1.03 -32.36 -5.01
CA LEU A 788 -2.48 -32.14 -5.05
C LEU A 788 -2.82 -30.67 -4.82
N LEU A 789 -2.18 -30.04 -3.84
CA LEU A 789 -2.32 -28.61 -3.58
C LEU A 789 -1.81 -27.81 -4.77
N LEU A 790 -0.69 -28.17 -5.39
CA LEU A 790 -0.21 -27.48 -6.59
C LEU A 790 -1.19 -27.61 -7.77
N GLU A 791 -1.73 -28.81 -8.00
CA GLU A 791 -2.76 -29.06 -9.01
C GLU A 791 -4.04 -28.27 -8.71
N ALA A 792 -4.50 -28.27 -7.46
CA ALA A 792 -5.66 -27.51 -7.00
C ALA A 792 -5.41 -25.98 -6.98
N GLU A 793 -4.17 -25.53 -6.78
CA GLU A 793 -3.78 -24.12 -6.83
C GLU A 793 -3.77 -23.58 -8.26
N ASN A 794 -3.42 -24.42 -9.23
CA ASN A 794 -3.40 -24.12 -10.67
C ASN A 794 -4.69 -24.48 -11.40
N THR A 795 -5.67 -25.04 -10.68
CA THR A 795 -7.00 -25.36 -11.20
C THR A 795 -8.00 -24.31 -10.76
N PHE A 796 -8.80 -23.82 -11.71
CA PHE A 796 -9.82 -22.82 -11.49
C PHE A 796 -11.17 -23.29 -11.99
N ILE A 797 -12.24 -22.91 -11.29
CA ILE A 797 -13.63 -23.08 -11.71
C ILE A 797 -14.16 -21.71 -12.13
N LEU A 798 -14.51 -21.56 -13.40
CA LEU A 798 -15.20 -20.40 -13.94
C LEU A 798 -16.71 -20.65 -13.84
N SER A 799 -17.36 -20.01 -12.87
CA SER A 799 -18.83 -20.05 -12.72
C SER A 799 -19.45 -19.06 -13.70
N VAL A 800 -20.41 -19.53 -14.50
CA VAL A 800 -21.14 -18.73 -15.48
C VAL A 800 -22.65 -18.97 -15.43
N ASP A 801 -23.44 -17.94 -15.70
CA ASP A 801 -24.89 -18.07 -15.89
C ASP A 801 -25.22 -18.39 -17.37
N GLY A 802 -26.43 -18.90 -17.61
CA GLY A 802 -26.88 -19.39 -18.92
C GLY A 802 -26.99 -18.32 -20.01
N ASP A 803 -27.13 -17.07 -19.62
CA ASP A 803 -27.40 -15.90 -20.46
C ASP A 803 -26.18 -14.98 -20.65
N VAL A 804 -24.98 -15.49 -20.35
CA VAL A 804 -23.76 -14.67 -20.29
C VAL A 804 -22.92 -14.81 -21.56
N ASP A 805 -22.55 -13.66 -22.14
CA ASP A 805 -21.62 -13.53 -23.27
C ASP A 805 -20.28 -12.95 -22.82
N PHE A 806 -19.19 -13.64 -23.14
CA PHE A 806 -17.82 -13.21 -22.82
C PHE A 806 -16.79 -13.69 -23.85
N GLY A 807 -15.58 -13.15 -23.74
CA GLY A 807 -14.43 -13.51 -24.58
C GLY A 807 -13.26 -14.10 -23.80
N PRO A 808 -12.30 -14.74 -24.50
CA PRO A 808 -11.11 -15.34 -23.87
C PRO A 808 -10.23 -14.33 -23.15
N ASP A 809 -10.16 -13.09 -23.64
CA ASP A 809 -9.44 -12.02 -22.97
C ASP A 809 -9.94 -11.76 -21.54
N SER A 810 -11.25 -11.78 -21.32
CA SER A 810 -11.84 -11.59 -20.00
C SER A 810 -11.45 -12.71 -19.04
N VAL A 811 -11.47 -13.97 -19.50
CA VAL A 811 -11.03 -15.13 -18.70
C VAL A 811 -9.54 -15.05 -18.37
N ARG A 812 -8.71 -14.64 -19.34
CA ARG A 812 -7.28 -14.41 -19.11
C ARG A 812 -7.04 -13.34 -18.04
N MET A 813 -7.75 -12.21 -18.10
CA MET A 813 -7.64 -11.16 -17.09
C MET A 813 -8.04 -11.64 -15.67
N LEU A 814 -9.01 -12.55 -15.56
CA LEU A 814 -9.35 -13.19 -14.27
C LEU A 814 -8.23 -14.12 -13.80
N THR A 815 -7.72 -14.96 -14.70
CA THR A 815 -6.63 -15.91 -14.41
C THR A 815 -5.34 -15.18 -14.00
N ASP A 816 -4.99 -14.08 -14.65
CA ASP A 816 -3.82 -13.26 -14.29
C ASP A 816 -3.93 -12.70 -12.88
N ARG A 817 -5.15 -12.32 -12.47
CA ARG A 817 -5.42 -11.87 -11.10
C ARG A 817 -5.26 -13.00 -10.10
N MET A 818 -5.77 -14.18 -10.41
CA MET A 818 -5.56 -15.38 -9.58
C MET A 818 -4.08 -15.76 -9.45
N LYS A 819 -3.31 -15.73 -10.55
CA LYS A 819 -1.88 -16.09 -10.55
C LYS A 819 -1.01 -15.12 -9.72
N LYS A 820 -1.52 -13.91 -9.44
CA LYS A 820 -0.76 -12.86 -8.74
C LYS A 820 -0.60 -13.10 -7.25
N ASP A 821 -1.65 -13.57 -6.58
CA ASP A 821 -1.68 -13.80 -5.13
C ASP A 821 -2.41 -15.13 -4.83
N LYS A 822 -1.68 -16.09 -4.25
CA LYS A 822 -2.20 -17.42 -3.90
C LYS A 822 -3.30 -17.35 -2.82
N LYS A 823 -3.37 -16.27 -2.03
CA LYS A 823 -4.45 -16.07 -1.05
C LYS A 823 -5.77 -15.63 -1.69
N VAL A 824 -5.79 -15.36 -3.00
CA VAL A 824 -7.02 -15.02 -3.72
C VAL A 824 -7.78 -16.30 -4.02
N GLY A 825 -8.89 -16.48 -3.32
CA GLY A 825 -9.78 -17.64 -3.47
C GLY A 825 -10.80 -17.46 -4.60
N ALA A 826 -11.14 -16.21 -4.93
CA ALA A 826 -12.03 -15.89 -6.05
C ALA A 826 -11.74 -14.52 -6.67
N VAL A 827 -12.09 -14.35 -7.95
CA VAL A 827 -12.05 -13.07 -8.65
C VAL A 827 -13.42 -12.78 -9.28
N SER A 828 -13.98 -11.63 -8.92
CA SER A 828 -15.16 -11.05 -9.54
C SER A 828 -14.79 -10.29 -10.81
N SER A 829 -15.58 -10.44 -11.85
CA SER A 829 -15.50 -9.66 -13.08
C SER A 829 -16.38 -8.40 -13.03
N ARG A 830 -16.39 -7.64 -14.13
CA ARG A 830 -17.36 -6.57 -14.38
C ARG A 830 -18.46 -7.06 -15.32
N ILE A 831 -19.70 -6.87 -14.89
CA ILE A 831 -20.88 -7.33 -15.63
C ILE A 831 -21.61 -6.14 -16.24
N HIS A 832 -21.98 -6.27 -17.50
CA HIS A 832 -22.71 -5.27 -18.27
C HIS A 832 -24.12 -5.80 -18.61
N PRO A 833 -25.18 -5.15 -18.11
CA PRO A 833 -26.53 -5.56 -18.46
C PRO A 833 -26.87 -5.16 -19.91
N ILE A 834 -27.37 -6.12 -20.68
CA ILE A 834 -27.89 -5.95 -22.04
C ILE A 834 -29.42 -6.14 -22.04
N GLY A 835 -30.08 -5.47 -22.98
CA GLY A 835 -31.54 -5.43 -23.08
C GLY A 835 -32.05 -4.08 -23.58
N SER A 836 -33.38 -3.97 -23.70
CA SER A 836 -34.10 -2.81 -24.20
C SER A 836 -35.08 -2.21 -23.18
N GLY A 837 -35.35 -0.91 -23.30
CA GLY A 837 -36.34 -0.20 -22.48
C GLY A 837 -35.82 0.54 -21.23
N PRO A 838 -36.67 1.35 -20.57
CA PRO A 838 -36.27 2.22 -19.46
C PRO A 838 -35.75 1.49 -18.22
N LEU A 839 -36.30 0.30 -17.94
CA LEU A 839 -35.88 -0.51 -16.79
C LEU A 839 -34.44 -1.00 -16.95
N ILE A 840 -33.99 -1.26 -18.18
CA ILE A 840 -32.60 -1.63 -18.48
C ILE A 840 -31.68 -0.42 -18.33
N TRP A 841 -32.11 0.78 -18.69
CA TRP A 841 -31.31 2.00 -18.47
C TRP A 841 -31.05 2.23 -16.98
N TYR A 842 -32.07 2.04 -16.14
CA TYR A 842 -31.92 2.07 -14.68
C TYR A 842 -30.89 1.03 -14.20
N GLN A 843 -31.03 -0.22 -14.65
CA GLN A 843 -30.10 -1.30 -14.27
C GLN A 843 -28.67 -1.05 -14.77
N LYS A 844 -28.48 -0.47 -15.97
CA LYS A 844 -27.16 -0.04 -16.47
C LYS A 844 -26.50 0.96 -15.53
N MET A 845 -27.24 1.98 -15.08
CA MET A 845 -26.73 2.95 -14.12
C MET A 845 -26.42 2.30 -12.76
N GLU A 846 -27.32 1.46 -12.27
CA GLU A 846 -27.13 0.75 -10.99
C GLU A 846 -25.90 -0.15 -11.00
N TYR A 847 -25.72 -0.96 -12.06
CA TYR A 847 -24.55 -1.82 -12.22
C TYR A 847 -23.28 -0.97 -12.34
N ALA A 848 -23.30 0.11 -13.11
CA ALA A 848 -22.17 1.02 -13.23
C ALA A 848 -21.76 1.60 -11.88
N MET A 849 -22.70 2.10 -11.08
CA MET A 849 -22.42 2.59 -9.73
C MET A 849 -21.85 1.49 -8.83
N CYS A 850 -22.44 0.30 -8.84
CA CYS A 850 -21.97 -0.82 -8.03
C CYS A 850 -20.53 -1.23 -8.40
N TYR A 851 -20.21 -1.36 -9.69
CA TYR A 851 -18.89 -1.80 -10.14
C TYR A 851 -17.82 -0.70 -10.05
N TRP A 852 -18.16 0.55 -10.33
CA TRP A 852 -17.20 1.66 -10.33
C TRP A 852 -16.95 2.22 -8.93
N LEU A 853 -17.96 2.26 -8.07
CA LEU A 853 -17.83 2.79 -6.72
C LEU A 853 -17.72 1.67 -5.69
N GLN A 854 -18.76 0.87 -5.50
CA GLN A 854 -18.83 -0.08 -4.38
C GLN A 854 -17.77 -1.18 -4.50
N LYS A 855 -17.74 -1.96 -5.58
CA LYS A 855 -16.78 -3.06 -5.78
C LYS A 855 -15.33 -2.58 -5.84
N THR A 856 -15.10 -1.42 -6.44
CA THR A 856 -13.77 -0.81 -6.50
C THR A 856 -13.31 -0.34 -5.12
N THR A 857 -14.22 0.21 -4.30
CA THR A 857 -13.95 0.58 -2.91
C THR A 857 -13.68 -0.65 -2.06
N GLU A 858 -14.54 -1.68 -2.10
CA GLU A 858 -14.34 -2.96 -1.41
C GLU A 858 -12.97 -3.58 -1.77
N HIS A 859 -12.66 -3.63 -3.07
CA HIS A 859 -11.37 -4.12 -3.55
C HIS A 859 -10.18 -3.29 -3.03
N SER A 860 -10.32 -1.96 -2.99
CA SER A 860 -9.29 -1.05 -2.47
C SER A 860 -9.10 -1.17 -0.96
N LEU A 861 -10.17 -1.43 -0.22
CA LEU A 861 -10.16 -1.71 1.22
C LEU A 861 -9.56 -3.10 1.55
N GLY A 862 -9.53 -4.00 0.56
CA GLY A 862 -8.69 -5.20 0.58
C GLY A 862 -9.39 -6.51 0.23
N CYS A 863 -10.72 -6.53 0.20
CA CYS A 863 -11.52 -7.71 -0.14
C CYS A 863 -12.92 -7.32 -0.65
N VAL A 864 -13.37 -7.96 -1.72
CA VAL A 864 -14.72 -7.82 -2.24
C VAL A 864 -15.66 -8.74 -1.47
N LEU A 865 -16.85 -8.26 -1.09
CA LEU A 865 -17.74 -9.04 -0.22
C LEU A 865 -18.54 -10.12 -0.96
N CYS A 866 -18.57 -10.06 -2.29
CA CYS A 866 -19.29 -11.01 -3.12
C CYS A 866 -18.64 -11.11 -4.51
N ALA A 867 -18.32 -12.34 -4.94
CA ALA A 867 -18.08 -12.67 -6.34
C ALA A 867 -19.41 -13.12 -6.96
N PRO A 868 -20.01 -12.35 -7.89
CA PRO A 868 -21.27 -12.73 -8.54
C PRO A 868 -21.09 -14.00 -9.38
N GLY A 869 -22.03 -14.94 -9.29
CA GLY A 869 -21.91 -16.26 -9.94
C GLY A 869 -22.08 -16.26 -11.46
N CYS A 870 -22.50 -15.13 -12.05
CA CYS A 870 -22.70 -14.99 -13.49
C CYS A 870 -21.40 -14.99 -14.31
N PHE A 871 -20.30 -14.49 -13.75
CA PHE A 871 -18.97 -14.59 -14.36
C PHE A 871 -17.88 -14.39 -13.29
N ALA A 872 -17.57 -15.45 -12.54
CA ALA A 872 -16.56 -15.41 -11.49
C ALA A 872 -15.62 -16.61 -11.56
N LEU A 873 -14.35 -16.38 -11.26
CA LEU A 873 -13.32 -17.42 -11.25
C LEU A 873 -12.98 -17.78 -9.80
N TYR A 874 -13.09 -19.06 -9.45
CA TYR A 874 -12.81 -19.61 -8.13
C TYR A 874 -11.60 -20.54 -8.18
N ARG A 875 -10.76 -20.52 -7.13
CA ARG A 875 -9.60 -21.40 -7.01
C ARG A 875 -10.04 -22.75 -6.45
N ALA A 876 -9.60 -23.85 -7.06
CA ALA A 876 -9.96 -25.18 -6.58
C ALA A 876 -9.45 -25.44 -5.16
N SER A 877 -8.21 -25.08 -4.83
CA SER A 877 -7.67 -25.23 -3.46
C SER A 877 -8.51 -24.48 -2.40
N ALA A 878 -9.01 -23.29 -2.72
CA ALA A 878 -9.85 -22.50 -1.82
C ALA A 878 -11.25 -23.10 -1.64
N LEU A 879 -11.82 -23.71 -2.69
CA LEU A 879 -13.09 -24.41 -2.62
C LEU A 879 -12.99 -25.75 -1.86
N MET A 880 -11.84 -26.41 -1.95
CA MET A 880 -11.56 -27.69 -1.30
C MET A 880 -11.20 -27.58 0.19
N ASP A 881 -11.14 -26.37 0.73
CA ASP A 881 -10.88 -26.14 2.14
C ASP A 881 -11.98 -26.79 3.03
N ASP A 882 -11.60 -27.32 4.19
CA ASP A 882 -12.37 -28.27 5.01
C ASP A 882 -13.77 -27.75 5.38
N ASN A 883 -13.90 -26.43 5.52
CA ASN A 883 -15.15 -25.78 5.89
C ASN A 883 -15.96 -25.26 4.69
N VAL A 884 -15.37 -25.05 3.52
CA VAL A 884 -16.06 -24.38 2.40
C VAL A 884 -17.04 -25.35 1.75
N MET A 885 -16.55 -26.41 1.12
CA MET A 885 -17.42 -27.34 0.38
C MET A 885 -18.40 -28.08 1.31
N LYS A 886 -17.97 -28.43 2.52
CA LYS A 886 -18.80 -29.12 3.52
C LYS A 886 -19.99 -28.28 3.96
N VAL A 887 -19.77 -27.02 4.32
CA VAL A 887 -20.85 -26.11 4.76
C VAL A 887 -21.71 -25.66 3.59
N PHE A 888 -21.10 -25.45 2.41
CA PHE A 888 -21.84 -25.09 1.20
C PHE A 888 -22.86 -26.16 0.78
N ALA A 889 -22.51 -27.43 0.94
CA ALA A 889 -23.36 -28.58 0.63
C ALA A 889 -24.40 -28.93 1.72
N ALA A 890 -24.34 -28.29 2.89
CA ALA A 890 -25.27 -28.59 3.98
C ALA A 890 -26.71 -28.13 3.64
N ARG A 891 -27.69 -28.96 4.03
CA ARG A 891 -29.11 -28.63 3.88
C ARG A 891 -29.51 -27.51 4.84
N CYS A 892 -30.55 -26.75 4.48
CA CYS A 892 -31.08 -25.70 5.33
C CYS A 892 -32.00 -26.32 6.38
N GLU A 893 -31.73 -26.08 7.66
CA GLU A 893 -32.53 -26.58 8.78
C GLU A 893 -33.36 -25.45 9.42
N SER A 894 -32.88 -24.21 9.32
CA SER A 894 -33.55 -23.02 9.84
C SER A 894 -33.96 -22.02 8.72
N PRO A 895 -34.90 -21.10 9.00
CA PRO A 895 -35.20 -19.99 8.09
C PRO A 895 -34.01 -19.07 7.81
N GLU A 896 -33.12 -18.90 8.79
CA GLU A 896 -31.87 -18.15 8.64
C GLU A 896 -30.92 -18.84 7.63
N ASP A 897 -30.79 -20.17 7.70
CA ASP A 897 -30.04 -20.93 6.70
C ASP A 897 -30.65 -20.79 5.31
N TYR A 898 -31.98 -20.75 5.20
CA TYR A 898 -32.62 -20.53 3.90
C TYR A 898 -32.28 -19.15 3.32
N LEU A 899 -32.35 -18.11 4.16
CA LEU A 899 -32.01 -16.73 3.80
C LEU A 899 -30.55 -16.60 3.34
N LEU A 900 -29.63 -17.22 4.07
CA LEU A 900 -28.20 -17.13 3.79
C LEU A 900 -27.77 -18.02 2.62
N ARG A 901 -28.19 -19.29 2.59
CA ARG A 901 -27.64 -20.32 1.69
C ARG A 901 -28.37 -20.40 0.35
N ASP A 902 -29.69 -20.27 0.36
CA ASP A 902 -30.54 -20.62 -0.79
C ASP A 902 -31.06 -19.40 -1.60
N LEU A 903 -31.06 -18.19 -1.02
CA LEU A 903 -31.49 -16.96 -1.73
C LEU A 903 -30.34 -16.28 -2.50
N GLY A 904 -29.09 -16.50 -2.12
CA GLY A 904 -27.91 -15.98 -2.81
C GLY A 904 -26.68 -16.85 -2.56
N GLU A 905 -26.64 -17.97 -3.27
CA GLU A 905 -25.59 -18.99 -3.18
C GLU A 905 -24.20 -18.43 -3.48
N ASP A 906 -24.06 -17.50 -4.43
CA ASP A 906 -22.80 -16.87 -4.78
C ASP A 906 -22.23 -16.04 -3.61
N ARG A 907 -23.13 -15.32 -2.91
CA ARG A 907 -22.80 -14.52 -1.72
C ARG A 907 -22.46 -15.42 -0.55
N PHE A 908 -23.19 -16.52 -0.39
CA PHE A 908 -22.90 -17.51 0.64
C PHE A 908 -21.53 -18.15 0.43
N LEU A 909 -21.21 -18.56 -0.81
CA LEU A 909 -19.90 -19.08 -1.14
C LEU A 909 -18.79 -18.05 -0.89
N SER A 910 -19.04 -16.79 -1.25
CA SER A 910 -18.11 -15.69 -0.98
C SER A 910 -17.87 -15.49 0.51
N LYS A 911 -18.93 -15.55 1.34
CA LYS A 911 -18.84 -15.51 2.80
C LYS A 911 -17.93 -16.62 3.33
N LEU A 912 -18.15 -17.87 2.90
CA LEU A 912 -17.36 -19.01 3.36
C LEU A 912 -15.86 -18.84 3.04
N LEU A 913 -15.55 -18.33 1.84
CA LEU A 913 -14.17 -18.04 1.45
C LEU A 913 -13.55 -16.93 2.32
N ILE A 914 -14.30 -15.87 2.61
CA ILE A 914 -13.84 -14.77 3.48
C ILE A 914 -13.62 -15.25 4.91
N GLU A 915 -14.51 -16.10 5.44
CA GLU A 915 -14.39 -16.69 6.79
C GLU A 915 -13.17 -17.60 6.92
N GLN A 916 -12.80 -18.34 5.87
CA GLN A 916 -11.54 -19.11 5.83
C GLN A 916 -10.29 -18.24 5.60
N GLY A 917 -10.45 -16.91 5.48
CA GLY A 917 -9.34 -15.98 5.32
C GLY A 917 -8.82 -15.82 3.89
N TYR A 918 -9.54 -16.34 2.88
CA TYR A 918 -9.27 -16.06 1.48
C TYR A 918 -9.71 -14.64 1.12
N ARG A 919 -9.02 -14.06 0.14
CA ARG A 919 -9.36 -12.77 -0.43
C ARG A 919 -10.16 -12.97 -1.71
N ILE A 920 -11.17 -12.12 -1.90
CA ILE A 920 -11.88 -12.00 -3.16
C ILE A 920 -11.45 -10.69 -3.81
N GLU A 921 -10.97 -10.75 -5.05
CA GLU A 921 -10.54 -9.56 -5.80
C GLU A 921 -11.52 -9.20 -6.91
N TYR A 922 -11.50 -7.94 -7.36
CA TYR A 922 -12.31 -7.47 -8.48
C TYR A 922 -11.39 -7.13 -9.66
N CYS A 923 -11.70 -7.68 -10.83
CA CYS A 923 -11.01 -7.41 -12.08
C CYS A 923 -11.86 -6.49 -12.96
N ALA A 924 -11.57 -5.20 -12.88
CA ALA A 924 -12.16 -4.16 -13.74
C ALA A 924 -11.87 -4.34 -15.25
N ALA A 925 -10.91 -5.18 -15.64
CA ALA A 925 -10.59 -5.41 -17.07
C ALA A 925 -11.28 -6.65 -17.66
N ALA A 926 -11.96 -7.45 -16.83
CA ALA A 926 -12.68 -8.63 -17.28
C ALA A 926 -14.16 -8.28 -17.45
N ASP A 927 -14.57 -8.01 -18.69
CA ASP A 927 -15.94 -7.64 -19.02
C ASP A 927 -16.74 -8.88 -19.48
N ALA A 928 -17.99 -8.98 -19.03
CA ALA A 928 -18.98 -9.93 -19.51
C ALA A 928 -20.36 -9.26 -19.63
N TYR A 929 -21.22 -9.80 -20.48
CA TYR A 929 -22.54 -9.23 -20.81
C TYR A 929 -23.64 -10.23 -20.45
N THR A 930 -24.73 -9.77 -19.83
CA THR A 930 -25.84 -10.62 -19.33
C THR A 930 -27.19 -9.97 -19.63
N HIS A 931 -28.21 -10.76 -19.93
CA HIS A 931 -29.55 -10.24 -20.16
C HIS A 931 -30.18 -9.82 -18.84
N ALA A 932 -30.44 -8.53 -18.70
CA ALA A 932 -31.12 -8.02 -17.52
C ALA A 932 -32.65 -8.13 -17.69
N PRO A 933 -33.42 -8.29 -16.60
CA PRO A 933 -34.88 -8.32 -16.64
C PRO A 933 -35.47 -7.08 -17.33
N GLU A 934 -36.24 -7.29 -18.40
CA GLU A 934 -36.93 -6.20 -19.12
C GLU A 934 -38.32 -5.91 -18.53
N THR A 935 -38.97 -6.91 -17.92
CA THR A 935 -40.28 -6.74 -17.26
C THR A 935 -40.14 -6.41 -15.79
N PHE A 936 -41.09 -5.63 -15.25
CA PHE A 936 -41.11 -5.27 -13.83
C PHE A 936 -41.25 -6.50 -12.92
N THR A 937 -42.04 -7.50 -13.33
CA THR A 937 -42.26 -8.73 -12.56
C THR A 937 -40.96 -9.52 -12.37
N ASP A 938 -40.19 -9.70 -13.45
CA ASP A 938 -38.91 -10.42 -13.40
C ASP A 938 -37.87 -9.64 -12.59
N PHE A 939 -37.82 -8.32 -12.80
CA PHE A 939 -36.98 -7.42 -12.00
C PHE A 939 -37.33 -7.51 -10.50
N PHE A 940 -38.61 -7.41 -10.14
CA PHE A 940 -39.06 -7.49 -8.75
C PHE A 940 -38.71 -8.85 -8.11
N ASN A 941 -38.93 -9.95 -8.85
CA ASN A 941 -38.56 -11.30 -8.39
C ASN A 941 -37.05 -11.47 -8.19
N GLN A 942 -36.23 -10.87 -9.06
CA GLN A 942 -34.79 -10.83 -8.88
C GLN A 942 -34.40 -10.07 -7.60
N ARG A 943 -34.96 -8.87 -7.39
CA ARG A 943 -34.66 -8.03 -6.21
C ARG A 943 -35.12 -8.64 -4.90
N ARG A 944 -36.25 -9.35 -4.90
CA ARG A 944 -36.75 -10.09 -3.74
C ARG A 944 -35.80 -11.20 -3.28
N ARG A 945 -34.93 -11.71 -4.16
CA ARG A 945 -33.86 -12.66 -3.78
C ARG A 945 -32.59 -11.92 -3.34
N TRP A 946 -32.16 -10.95 -4.13
CA TRP A 946 -30.85 -10.31 -3.95
C TRP A 946 -30.76 -9.43 -2.70
N ILE A 947 -31.78 -8.60 -2.42
CA ILE A 947 -31.73 -7.64 -1.33
C ILE A 947 -31.70 -8.35 0.03
N PRO A 948 -32.61 -9.31 0.34
CA PRO A 948 -32.57 -10.02 1.62
C PRO A 948 -31.29 -10.84 1.81
N SER A 949 -30.80 -11.52 0.77
CA SER A 949 -29.54 -12.26 0.84
C SER A 949 -28.35 -11.34 1.12
N THR A 950 -28.31 -10.17 0.48
CA THR A 950 -27.26 -9.16 0.73
C THR A 950 -27.25 -8.71 2.18
N LEU A 951 -28.42 -8.37 2.72
CA LEU A 951 -28.56 -7.91 4.09
C LEU A 951 -28.17 -9.01 5.09
N GLY A 952 -28.70 -10.22 4.91
CA GLY A 952 -28.42 -11.36 5.79
C GLY A 952 -26.94 -11.71 5.85
N ILE A 953 -26.27 -11.80 4.68
CA ILE A 953 -24.83 -12.10 4.61
C ILE A 953 -24.00 -10.97 5.24
N THR A 954 -24.35 -9.71 4.97
CA THR A 954 -23.63 -8.56 5.53
C THR A 954 -23.71 -8.54 7.06
N VAL A 955 -24.91 -8.74 7.61
CA VAL A 955 -25.11 -8.83 9.07
C VAL A 955 -24.35 -10.02 9.64
N SER A 956 -24.35 -11.16 8.96
CA SER A 956 -23.63 -12.35 9.42
C SER A 956 -22.10 -12.19 9.41
N ILE A 957 -21.53 -11.39 8.51
CA ILE A 957 -20.09 -11.11 8.48
C ILE A 957 -19.68 -10.13 9.59
N LEU A 958 -20.61 -9.27 10.03
CA LEU A 958 -20.39 -8.30 11.10
C LEU A 958 -20.57 -8.86 12.52
N LYS A 959 -21.32 -9.96 12.65
CA LYS A 959 -21.42 -10.75 13.89
C LYS A 959 -20.18 -11.60 14.08
#